data_AF-F4KN22-F1
#
_entry.id   AF-F4KN22-F1
#
_cell.length_a   1.000
_cell.length_b   1.000
_cell.length_c   1.000
_cell.angle_alpha   90.00
_cell.angle_beta   90.00
_cell.angle_gamma   90.00
#
_symmetry.space_group_name_H-M   'P 1'
#
loop_
_entity.id
_entity.type
_entity.pdbx_description
1 polymer ?
#
loop_
_entity_poly.entity_id
_entity_poly.type
_entity_poly.pdbx_seq_one_letter_code
_entity_poly.pdbx_strand_id
1 'polypeptide(L)'
;MNKRNYTSLSSLWRTLCLLACCGFLSIPSLLAQQPKGWEIALAPPGIEVPDNVTANGFTATWTNVDAQQLNDDGTPWNKIFFRLITTREIEAKADGAYNILNSKIKPNPTGKRELVSEQQAHLDAQLSQPDWSAALVYWTPDGFSINAKDLKSYGIPEDMIGVNARLTSPVIDLFNGDRTYTLEFTVKVLQAEGDVKMKVMGYGEEYSYLSGVPGVKDITVKNDGKPHKYRFKFDGGTWCHRIVIEIDDYAEVEFSKDIVVKQDLKKGDHAYRSTSYFMIPYDQAKCDREDLADLSSPERFAAKYSFDVTGLGSGVLDAAKAKADGERIAYRMLYADDRPGQQNSQRLRKSMYSEPAYLDDVEDSNNYLYVGYCNYEAPNYNAIEPTGVSWAGYHGGAIKLTKEKLKDYVGSKVVGIRFASAACLQKDQINNDPGFFTPKLPCIFLAKTVLTQDRSDVNNPKVLTKWDPIQITTVDMLKDGWNTLFFNEPYEITAESEFFAGAYAYDAAAAGGILVRSYQSPGVDPNSAWISSNWGEYDIEKVRFDGIVNEAEGPLLMQIVIEPKELGPTTLNRGVINKLHAPAYVYSNEEIKPTIELFNSGVKAISTIKVETDLAGHKQTQVIKLPKSLASSLSKVVELQPIDHEGIFGKTELKVTLLEVNEVALEAPSVLTAKLEILKRDEAYARTTLVEIFTSEGCPNCPAGDQRMEDLINKPENAEIKDRLAIVSHHAFNVPDFMMIPYSQGLGAFAGVLNSGGRITLASAGSPTNMFDRKPQAGMMGARGSNGIIYSMISSQKELDLISEASKSDPAYVRLEVKPWFKKESNLLKVTVQGRASTRLDRSRPVYLTIMMTQDRIKPRNQMGKKPAGFMHTNVLRYVDEGGFKGSEVTFDEKGDFQIVKHISINTTNATTGTLPANQFLLEEDNKNVEDVMKEVNVIAFLHYYEELPTNDDVEDNDPRLLKNEVLNAAQRRVSFTDFDSVEEIITQDVQVTIEEGAVRVNVPVAGLQVYDMTGRLVPATGLTAGAYVVRLELQDGSKMFTKVVAK
;
A
#
# COMPACT_ATOMS: atom_id res chain seq x y z
N MET A 1 46.81 -38.52 9.27
CA MET A 1 46.82 -38.60 7.79
C MET A 1 45.66 -39.50 7.37
N ASN A 2 44.83 -39.21 6.37
CA ASN A 2 44.75 -38.01 5.50
C ASN A 2 43.33 -37.90 4.86
N LYS A 3 42.75 -36.68 4.83
CA LYS A 3 41.62 -36.21 3.96
C LYS A 3 40.27 -36.95 4.09
N ARG A 4 39.19 -36.29 4.59
CA ARG A 4 38.13 -35.51 3.87
C ARG A 4 37.12 -36.41 3.11
N ASN A 5 35.79 -36.21 3.16
CA ASN A 5 34.96 -35.06 3.56
C ASN A 5 33.62 -35.46 4.28
N TYR A 6 32.92 -34.44 4.81
CA TYR A 6 31.56 -34.47 5.40
C TYR A 6 30.45 -34.63 4.30
N THR A 7 29.14 -34.86 4.56
CA THR A 7 28.33 -34.92 5.82
C THR A 7 27.09 -35.83 5.63
N SER A 8 26.56 -36.41 6.72
CA SER A 8 25.31 -37.20 6.75
C SER A 8 24.20 -36.56 7.61
N LEU A 9 23.88 -35.28 7.37
CA LEU A 9 23.08 -34.45 8.29
C LEU A 9 21.77 -33.87 7.70
N SER A 10 21.42 -34.24 6.47
CA SER A 10 20.24 -33.71 5.75
C SER A 10 18.93 -34.49 5.98
N SER A 11 18.99 -35.69 6.56
CA SER A 11 17.80 -36.55 6.77
C SER A 11 17.07 -36.31 8.09
N LEU A 12 17.75 -35.88 9.16
CA LEU A 12 17.13 -35.70 10.48
C LEU A 12 16.26 -34.43 10.56
N TRP A 13 16.63 -33.36 9.85
CA TRP A 13 15.95 -32.07 9.92
C TRP A 13 14.62 -32.02 9.16
N ARG A 14 14.44 -32.80 8.09
CA ARG A 14 13.18 -32.82 7.34
C ARG A 14 12.05 -33.53 8.09
N THR A 15 12.38 -34.59 8.84
CA THR A 15 11.39 -35.32 9.65
C THR A 15 10.95 -34.54 10.89
N LEU A 16 11.85 -33.76 11.50
CA LEU A 16 11.52 -32.95 12.68
C LEU A 16 10.54 -31.82 12.37
N CYS A 17 10.69 -31.14 11.23
CA CYS A 17 9.77 -30.05 10.85
C CYS A 17 8.35 -30.56 10.52
N LEU A 18 8.21 -31.73 9.90
CA LEU A 18 6.90 -32.33 9.61
C LEU A 18 6.15 -32.80 10.87
N LEU A 19 6.86 -33.27 11.89
CA LEU A 19 6.27 -33.61 13.19
C LEU A 19 5.98 -32.37 14.05
N ALA A 20 6.71 -31.26 13.86
CA ALA A 20 6.44 -30.00 14.54
C ALA A 20 5.19 -29.26 14.03
N CYS A 21 4.73 -29.53 12.81
CA CYS A 21 3.60 -28.83 12.19
C CYS A 21 2.24 -29.55 12.31
N CYS A 22 2.21 -30.85 12.63
CA CYS A 22 1.02 -31.68 12.38
C CYS A 22 0.41 -32.44 13.58
N GLY A 23 0.84 -32.21 14.83
CA GLY A 23 0.06 -32.70 15.98
C GLY A 23 0.71 -32.66 17.37
N PHE A 24 0.23 -31.75 18.23
CA PHE A 24 0.23 -31.93 19.70
C PHE A 24 -0.75 -30.95 20.40
N LEU A 25 -2.06 -31.27 20.44
CA LEU A 25 -3.03 -30.75 21.43
C LEU A 25 -4.19 -31.76 21.63
N SER A 26 -4.65 -32.10 22.85
CA SER A 26 -4.05 -31.95 24.19
C SER A 26 -3.59 -33.30 24.80
N ILE A 27 -4.25 -34.10 25.66
CA ILE A 27 -5.50 -34.09 26.46
C ILE A 27 -5.22 -34.99 27.70
N PRO A 28 -5.71 -34.78 28.94
CA PRO A 28 -6.24 -33.58 29.61
C PRO A 28 -5.53 -33.24 30.95
N SER A 29 -5.81 -32.06 31.51
CA SER A 29 -6.28 -32.00 32.91
C SER A 29 -7.35 -30.90 33.05
N LEU A 30 -8.54 -31.28 33.52
CA LEU A 30 -9.62 -30.32 33.75
C LEU A 30 -9.42 -29.66 35.12
N LEU A 31 -9.39 -28.32 35.15
CA LEU A 31 -10.34 -27.48 35.92
C LEU A 31 -10.03 -25.99 35.72
N ALA A 32 -11.08 -25.17 35.73
CA ALA A 32 -11.05 -23.70 35.79
C ALA A 32 -10.30 -22.94 34.67
N GLN A 33 -10.93 -22.80 33.50
CA GLN A 33 -11.39 -21.50 32.96
C GLN A 33 -12.22 -21.70 31.68
N GLN A 34 -13.34 -20.99 31.53
CA GLN A 34 -14.13 -20.96 30.28
C GLN A 34 -13.72 -19.75 29.42
N PRO A 35 -13.36 -19.93 28.14
CA PRO A 35 -13.24 -18.84 27.19
C PRO A 35 -14.63 -18.32 26.78
N LYS A 36 -14.76 -17.00 26.63
CA LYS A 36 -15.85 -16.40 25.85
C LYS A 36 -15.52 -16.54 24.35
N GLY A 37 -16.54 -16.41 23.49
CA GLY A 37 -16.47 -16.75 22.07
C GLY A 37 -15.53 -15.89 21.22
N TRP A 38 -15.32 -16.36 19.98
CA TRP A 38 -14.55 -15.69 18.93
C TRP A 38 -15.15 -14.32 18.55
N GLU A 39 -14.31 -13.44 18.03
CA GLU A 39 -14.64 -12.04 17.71
C GLU A 39 -14.32 -11.76 16.23
N ILE A 40 -15.35 -11.52 15.41
CA ILE A 40 -15.21 -11.05 14.04
C ILE A 40 -15.02 -9.53 14.10
N ALA A 41 -13.90 -9.03 13.56
CA ALA A 41 -13.48 -7.65 13.75
C ALA A 41 -12.54 -7.14 12.63
N LEU A 42 -12.71 -7.64 11.40
CA LEU A 42 -11.86 -7.29 10.25
C LEU A 42 -12.62 -7.30 8.92
N ALA A 43 -12.14 -6.44 8.03
CA ALA A 43 -12.57 -6.27 6.65
C ALA A 43 -12.26 -7.48 5.75
N PRO A 44 -13.19 -7.92 4.86
CA PRO A 44 -12.82 -8.64 3.63
C PRO A 44 -11.78 -7.84 2.81
N PRO A 45 -10.74 -8.51 2.25
CA PRO A 45 -9.72 -7.82 1.46
C PRO A 45 -10.30 -7.20 0.20
N GLY A 46 -9.77 -6.05 -0.18
CA GLY A 46 -10.09 -5.41 -1.45
C GLY A 46 -9.23 -5.99 -2.56
N ILE A 47 -9.78 -6.86 -3.40
CA ILE A 47 -9.00 -7.53 -4.45
C ILE A 47 -9.15 -6.87 -5.82
N GLU A 48 -8.07 -6.85 -6.60
CA GLU A 48 -8.05 -6.32 -7.96
C GLU A 48 -8.27 -7.43 -9.00
N VAL A 49 -8.82 -7.07 -10.17
CA VAL A 49 -9.07 -8.03 -11.27
C VAL A 49 -7.75 -8.64 -11.75
N PRO A 50 -7.59 -9.99 -11.76
CA PRO A 50 -6.29 -10.66 -11.76
C PRO A 50 -5.45 -10.36 -13.01
N ASP A 51 -4.14 -10.21 -12.83
CA ASP A 51 -3.21 -9.82 -13.89
C ASP A 51 -2.32 -10.99 -14.37
N ASN A 52 -1.59 -10.80 -15.47
CA ASN A 52 -0.67 -11.80 -16.04
C ASN A 52 -1.31 -13.20 -16.22
N VAL A 53 -2.60 -13.26 -16.58
CA VAL A 53 -3.38 -14.51 -16.63
C VAL A 53 -2.85 -15.43 -17.74
N THR A 54 -2.56 -16.68 -17.37
CA THR A 54 -2.12 -17.76 -18.26
C THR A 54 -2.98 -19.01 -18.01
N ALA A 55 -2.81 -20.07 -18.82
CA ALA A 55 -3.53 -21.34 -18.62
C ALA A 55 -3.28 -22.02 -17.27
N ASN A 56 -2.14 -21.74 -16.60
CA ASN A 56 -1.69 -22.44 -15.40
C ASN A 56 -1.30 -21.48 -14.24
N GLY A 57 -1.72 -20.21 -14.27
CA GLY A 57 -1.31 -19.22 -13.28
C GLY A 57 -1.71 -17.78 -13.59
N PHE A 58 -1.67 -16.91 -12.58
CA PHE A 58 -2.03 -15.49 -12.64
C PHE A 58 -1.43 -14.72 -11.44
N THR A 59 -1.26 -13.40 -11.57
CA THR A 59 -0.94 -12.52 -10.43
C THR A 59 -2.23 -12.09 -9.73
N ALA A 60 -2.35 -12.41 -8.44
CA ALA A 60 -3.38 -11.90 -7.56
C ALA A 60 -2.89 -10.65 -6.82
N THR A 61 -3.75 -9.66 -6.61
CA THR A 61 -3.42 -8.39 -5.93
C THR A 61 -4.55 -8.00 -4.98
N TRP A 62 -4.22 -7.67 -3.74
CA TRP A 62 -5.19 -7.32 -2.70
C TRP A 62 -4.72 -6.20 -1.79
N THR A 63 -5.69 -5.57 -1.13
CA THR A 63 -5.56 -4.36 -0.32
C THR A 63 -6.46 -4.49 0.92
N ASN A 64 -6.56 -3.44 1.76
CA ASN A 64 -7.57 -3.37 2.83
C ASN A 64 -7.39 -4.44 3.92
N VAL A 65 -6.13 -4.76 4.21
CA VAL A 65 -5.69 -5.68 5.28
C VAL A 65 -4.75 -4.90 6.21
N ASP A 66 -4.66 -5.26 7.48
CA ASP A 66 -3.72 -4.60 8.40
C ASP A 66 -2.28 -5.03 8.05
N ALA A 67 -1.33 -4.10 8.13
CA ALA A 67 0.07 -4.38 7.84
C ALA A 67 0.67 -5.34 8.89
N GLN A 68 1.74 -6.06 8.52
CA GLN A 68 2.51 -6.87 9.48
C GLN A 68 3.24 -5.94 10.45
N GLN A 69 2.74 -5.87 11.68
CA GLN A 69 3.38 -5.09 12.72
C GLN A 69 4.57 -5.87 13.27
N LEU A 70 5.68 -5.18 13.54
CA LEU A 70 6.90 -5.75 14.07
C LEU A 70 7.12 -5.23 15.50
N ASN A 71 7.70 -6.07 16.34
CA ASN A 71 8.26 -5.66 17.61
C ASN A 71 9.54 -4.84 17.40
N ASP A 72 9.95 -4.15 18.46
CA ASP A 72 11.25 -3.51 18.69
C ASP A 72 12.52 -4.32 18.32
N ASP A 73 12.41 -5.63 18.08
CA ASP A 73 13.50 -6.55 17.71
C ASP A 73 13.37 -7.10 16.28
N GLY A 74 12.41 -6.59 15.49
CA GLY A 74 12.12 -7.02 14.12
C GLY A 74 11.30 -8.31 14.02
N THR A 75 10.91 -8.94 15.13
CA THR A 75 10.03 -10.11 15.08
C THR A 75 8.57 -9.70 14.83
N PRO A 76 7.77 -10.50 14.10
CA PRO A 76 6.32 -10.27 13.95
C PRO A 76 5.61 -10.13 15.32
N TRP A 77 4.98 -8.99 15.56
CA TRP A 77 4.14 -8.78 16.76
C TRP A 77 2.87 -9.60 16.65
N ASN A 78 2.14 -9.41 15.54
CA ASN A 78 1.05 -10.28 15.11
C ASN A 78 1.55 -11.31 14.10
N LYS A 79 0.72 -12.30 13.75
CA LYS A 79 0.97 -13.21 12.62
C LYS A 79 -0.10 -13.03 11.57
N ILE A 80 0.32 -12.64 10.37
CA ILE A 80 -0.55 -12.56 9.21
C ILE A 80 -0.36 -13.77 8.29
N PHE A 81 -1.49 -14.30 7.81
CA PHE A 81 -1.52 -15.14 6.62
C PHE A 81 -2.74 -14.82 5.76
N PHE A 82 -2.57 -14.99 4.46
CA PHE A 82 -3.62 -14.82 3.47
C PHE A 82 -4.04 -16.19 2.92
N ARG A 83 -5.29 -16.30 2.46
CA ARG A 83 -5.83 -17.51 1.83
C ARG A 83 -6.40 -17.18 0.47
N LEU A 84 -5.69 -17.58 -0.58
CA LEU A 84 -6.12 -17.40 -1.96
C LEU A 84 -6.86 -18.65 -2.42
N ILE A 85 -8.07 -18.45 -2.93
CA ILE A 85 -8.89 -19.52 -3.52
C ILE A 85 -9.25 -19.15 -4.95
N THR A 86 -9.05 -20.06 -5.89
CA THR A 86 -9.67 -19.98 -7.23
C THR A 86 -11.00 -20.71 -7.18
N THR A 87 -12.09 -20.07 -7.58
CA THR A 87 -13.46 -20.57 -7.45
C THR A 87 -14.10 -20.85 -8.81
N ARG A 88 -15.04 -21.82 -8.82
CA ARG A 88 -16.12 -21.90 -9.82
C ARG A 88 -17.37 -21.33 -9.18
N GLU A 89 -17.99 -20.35 -9.81
CA GLU A 89 -19.11 -19.58 -9.25
C GLU A 89 -20.39 -19.84 -10.05
N ILE A 90 -21.49 -20.09 -9.34
CA ILE A 90 -22.82 -20.41 -9.86
C ILE A 90 -23.76 -19.27 -9.48
N GLU A 91 -24.44 -18.67 -10.46
CA GLU A 91 -25.50 -17.70 -10.24
C GLU A 91 -26.87 -18.36 -10.52
N ALA A 92 -27.77 -18.31 -9.55
CA ALA A 92 -29.11 -18.87 -9.68
C ALA A 92 -29.97 -18.02 -10.64
N LYS A 93 -30.26 -18.54 -11.84
CA LYS A 93 -31.08 -17.87 -12.86
C LYS A 93 -32.59 -17.95 -12.60
N ALA A 94 -33.02 -18.84 -11.71
CA ALA A 94 -34.39 -19.00 -11.22
C ALA A 94 -34.36 -19.60 -9.80
N ASP A 95 -35.50 -19.62 -9.10
CA ASP A 95 -35.61 -20.24 -7.78
C ASP A 95 -35.59 -21.79 -7.89
N GLY A 96 -34.80 -22.47 -7.07
CA GLY A 96 -34.80 -23.95 -7.00
C GLY A 96 -33.49 -24.59 -6.52
N ALA A 97 -33.43 -25.92 -6.60
CA ALA A 97 -32.30 -26.73 -6.15
C ALA A 97 -31.13 -26.76 -7.16
N TYR A 98 -30.01 -26.13 -6.82
CA TYR A 98 -28.78 -26.14 -7.61
C TYR A 98 -27.75 -27.14 -7.05
N ASN A 99 -27.00 -27.82 -7.93
CA ASN A 99 -25.87 -28.66 -7.51
C ASN A 99 -24.61 -27.79 -7.35
N ILE A 100 -24.18 -27.53 -6.12
CA ILE A 100 -22.97 -26.73 -5.82
C ILE A 100 -21.70 -27.57 -6.08
N LEU A 101 -21.74 -28.83 -5.66
CA LEU A 101 -20.80 -29.89 -6.05
C LEU A 101 -21.55 -31.00 -6.79
N ASN A 102 -20.92 -31.58 -7.80
CA ASN A 102 -21.46 -32.62 -8.66
C ASN A 102 -20.32 -33.51 -9.19
N SER A 103 -19.51 -34.03 -8.28
CA SER A 103 -18.33 -34.84 -8.58
C SER A 103 -18.76 -36.20 -9.15
N LYS A 104 -18.64 -36.36 -10.47
CA LYS A 104 -18.65 -37.67 -11.11
C LYS A 104 -17.38 -38.42 -10.70
N ILE A 105 -17.54 -39.64 -10.20
CA ILE A 105 -16.42 -40.56 -9.95
C ILE A 105 -16.12 -41.31 -11.26
N LYS A 106 -14.88 -41.18 -11.74
CA LYS A 106 -14.37 -41.90 -12.91
C LYS A 106 -13.85 -43.27 -12.45
N PRO A 107 -14.21 -44.37 -13.12
CA PRO A 107 -13.61 -45.68 -12.87
C PRO A 107 -12.13 -45.70 -13.28
N ASN A 108 -11.34 -46.63 -12.74
CA ASN A 108 -9.95 -46.79 -13.18
C ASN A 108 -9.87 -47.16 -14.68
N PRO A 109 -9.16 -46.37 -15.53
CA PRO A 109 -8.95 -46.71 -16.94
C PRO A 109 -8.30 -48.09 -17.19
N THR A 110 -7.54 -48.63 -16.23
CA THR A 110 -6.91 -49.96 -16.34
C THR A 110 -7.84 -51.11 -15.91
N GLY A 111 -8.98 -50.80 -15.27
CA GLY A 111 -9.91 -51.79 -14.70
C GLY A 111 -9.37 -52.57 -13.49
N LYS A 112 -8.39 -52.03 -12.75
CA LYS A 112 -7.72 -52.71 -11.63
C LYS A 112 -7.75 -51.91 -10.32
N ARG A 113 -7.30 -52.53 -9.22
CA ARG A 113 -6.98 -51.84 -7.97
C ARG A 113 -5.53 -51.40 -7.97
N GLU A 114 -5.27 -50.10 -7.89
CA GLU A 114 -3.94 -49.49 -8.03
C GLU A 114 -3.75 -48.39 -6.97
N LEU A 115 -2.57 -48.30 -6.35
CA LEU A 115 -2.28 -47.32 -5.30
C LEU A 115 -2.13 -45.91 -5.89
N VAL A 116 -2.80 -44.92 -5.30
CA VAL A 116 -2.66 -43.50 -5.67
C VAL A 116 -1.67 -42.82 -4.75
N SER A 117 -1.92 -42.92 -3.44
CA SER A 117 -1.10 -42.30 -2.39
C SER A 117 -1.45 -42.85 -1.02
N GLU A 118 -0.43 -43.19 -0.23
CA GLU A 118 -0.59 -43.49 1.20
C GLU A 118 -0.80 -42.20 2.01
N GLN A 119 -0.22 -41.08 1.57
CA GLN A 119 -0.37 -39.74 2.15
C GLN A 119 -1.57 -38.99 1.55
N GLN A 120 -1.95 -37.84 2.13
CA GLN A 120 -3.03 -37.01 1.58
C GLN A 120 -2.67 -36.49 0.19
N ALA A 121 -3.52 -36.78 -0.80
CA ALA A 121 -3.36 -36.38 -2.19
C ALA A 121 -4.70 -35.86 -2.78
N HIS A 122 -4.59 -35.04 -3.82
CA HIS A 122 -5.76 -34.54 -4.56
C HIS A 122 -6.33 -35.60 -5.52
N LEU A 123 -7.65 -35.64 -5.67
CA LEU A 123 -8.39 -36.66 -6.43
C LEU A 123 -8.79 -36.21 -7.85
N ASP A 124 -8.19 -35.13 -8.37
CA ASP A 124 -8.52 -34.48 -9.64
C ASP A 124 -8.52 -35.44 -10.86
N ALA A 125 -7.67 -36.45 -10.83
CA ALA A 125 -7.64 -37.49 -11.86
C ALA A 125 -8.90 -38.38 -11.82
N GLN A 126 -9.50 -38.62 -10.65
CA GLN A 126 -10.64 -39.53 -10.42
C GLN A 126 -11.99 -38.81 -10.36
N LEU A 127 -12.02 -37.55 -9.95
CA LEU A 127 -13.25 -36.77 -9.84
C LEU A 127 -13.37 -35.78 -10.98
N SER A 128 -14.59 -35.42 -11.38
CA SER A 128 -14.84 -34.39 -12.39
C SER A 128 -14.67 -32.96 -11.88
N GLN A 129 -14.44 -32.78 -10.58
CA GLN A 129 -14.18 -31.51 -9.92
C GLN A 129 -12.88 -31.67 -9.11
N PRO A 130 -11.92 -30.73 -9.20
CA PRO A 130 -10.64 -30.80 -8.51
C PRO A 130 -10.75 -30.44 -7.02
N ASP A 131 -9.62 -30.36 -6.31
CA ASP A 131 -9.46 -29.89 -4.91
C ASP A 131 -10.11 -30.79 -3.82
N TRP A 132 -10.76 -31.88 -4.21
CA TRP A 132 -11.04 -33.01 -3.31
C TRP A 132 -9.73 -33.69 -2.90
N SER A 133 -9.62 -34.10 -1.64
CA SER A 133 -8.44 -34.84 -1.17
C SER A 133 -8.76 -35.96 -0.18
N ALA A 134 -7.92 -37.00 -0.18
CA ALA A 134 -7.96 -38.13 0.75
C ALA A 134 -6.56 -38.75 0.89
N ALA A 135 -6.36 -39.55 1.94
CA ALA A 135 -5.16 -40.39 2.15
C ALA A 135 -5.52 -41.88 2.04
N LEU A 136 -4.50 -42.76 2.02
CA LEU A 136 -4.67 -44.23 1.90
C LEU A 136 -5.49 -44.65 0.65
N VAL A 137 -5.33 -43.91 -0.45
CA VAL A 137 -6.24 -43.97 -1.61
C VAL A 137 -5.78 -45.01 -2.63
N TYR A 138 -6.71 -45.83 -3.10
CA TYR A 138 -6.56 -46.72 -4.25
C TYR A 138 -7.61 -46.40 -5.33
N TRP A 139 -7.23 -46.49 -6.60
CA TRP A 139 -8.20 -46.59 -7.69
C TRP A 139 -8.89 -47.97 -7.65
N THR A 140 -10.13 -48.06 -8.10
CA THR A 140 -10.85 -49.34 -8.26
C THR A 140 -11.59 -49.38 -9.62
N PRO A 141 -12.09 -50.55 -10.06
CA PRO A 141 -12.87 -50.65 -11.30
C PRO A 141 -14.16 -49.82 -11.30
N ASP A 142 -14.73 -49.52 -10.12
CA ASP A 142 -15.98 -48.77 -9.95
C ASP A 142 -15.77 -47.32 -9.48
N GLY A 143 -14.55 -46.93 -9.10
CA GLY A 143 -14.24 -45.62 -8.55
C GLY A 143 -12.90 -45.56 -7.79
N PHE A 144 -12.95 -45.23 -6.49
CA PHE A 144 -11.77 -45.21 -5.62
C PHE A 144 -12.12 -45.69 -4.20
N SER A 145 -11.15 -46.27 -3.50
CA SER A 145 -11.26 -46.68 -2.10
C SER A 145 -10.27 -45.95 -1.19
N ILE A 146 -10.64 -45.84 0.09
CA ILE A 146 -9.78 -45.41 1.19
C ILE A 146 -9.55 -46.64 2.08
N ASN A 147 -8.28 -46.99 2.30
CA ASN A 147 -7.88 -48.22 2.99
C ASN A 147 -7.42 -47.98 4.44
N ALA A 148 -8.36 -47.56 5.30
CA ALA A 148 -8.14 -47.36 6.73
C ALA A 148 -7.59 -48.60 7.45
N LYS A 149 -7.84 -49.80 6.90
CA LYS A 149 -7.34 -51.09 7.42
C LYS A 149 -5.81 -51.14 7.55
N ASP A 150 -5.06 -50.47 6.67
CA ASP A 150 -3.59 -50.51 6.70
C ASP A 150 -3.02 -49.83 7.95
N LEU A 151 -3.76 -48.87 8.55
CA LEU A 151 -3.43 -48.21 9.81
C LEU A 151 -3.26 -49.19 10.98
N LYS A 152 -3.90 -50.37 10.91
CA LYS A 152 -3.76 -51.47 11.89
C LYS A 152 -2.33 -52.04 11.91
N SER A 153 -1.59 -51.90 10.80
CA SER A 153 -0.18 -52.30 10.70
C SER A 153 0.80 -51.21 11.18
N TYR A 154 0.39 -49.94 11.12
CA TYR A 154 1.16 -48.79 11.60
C TYR A 154 0.95 -48.49 13.10
N GLY A 155 -0.01 -49.17 13.75
CA GLY A 155 -0.26 -49.04 15.19
C GLY A 155 -1.03 -47.78 15.60
N ILE A 156 -1.77 -47.17 14.68
CA ILE A 156 -2.59 -45.98 14.95
C ILE A 156 -3.83 -46.37 15.79
N PRO A 157 -4.14 -45.69 16.91
CA PRO A 157 -5.32 -45.97 17.73
C PRO A 157 -6.66 -45.86 16.99
N GLU A 158 -7.68 -46.59 17.47
CA GLU A 158 -9.02 -46.62 16.85
C GLU A 158 -9.70 -45.24 16.80
N ASP A 159 -9.53 -44.42 17.85
CA ASP A 159 -10.03 -43.04 17.91
C ASP A 159 -9.29 -42.07 16.98
N MET A 160 -8.13 -42.48 16.43
CA MET A 160 -7.34 -41.71 15.47
C MET A 160 -7.55 -42.15 14.01
N ILE A 161 -8.32 -43.21 13.74
CA ILE A 161 -8.55 -43.72 12.37
C ILE A 161 -9.23 -42.64 11.51
N GLY A 162 -10.32 -42.05 11.98
CA GLY A 162 -11.13 -41.09 11.20
C GLY A 162 -10.33 -39.87 10.70
N VAL A 163 -9.43 -39.35 11.52
CA VAL A 163 -8.57 -38.20 11.16
C VAL A 163 -7.58 -38.54 10.03
N ASN A 164 -7.15 -39.80 9.94
CA ASN A 164 -6.19 -40.29 8.96
C ASN A 164 -6.86 -40.88 7.70
N ALA A 165 -8.04 -41.48 7.84
CA ALA A 165 -8.78 -42.17 6.78
C ALA A 165 -10.08 -41.43 6.43
N ARG A 166 -9.95 -40.30 5.74
CA ARG A 166 -11.07 -39.42 5.39
C ARG A 166 -11.03 -38.87 3.99
N LEU A 167 -12.21 -38.62 3.44
CA LEU A 167 -12.44 -37.83 2.23
C LEU A 167 -12.81 -36.41 2.63
N THR A 168 -12.12 -35.42 2.04
CA THR A 168 -12.33 -33.99 2.29
C THR A 168 -12.72 -33.29 1.00
N SER A 169 -13.79 -32.48 1.04
CA SER A 169 -14.25 -31.70 -0.12
C SER A 169 -13.39 -30.46 -0.39
N PRO A 170 -13.52 -29.87 -1.60
CA PRO A 170 -13.24 -28.46 -1.83
C PRO A 170 -13.96 -27.58 -0.79
N VAL A 171 -13.45 -26.37 -0.60
CA VAL A 171 -14.15 -25.30 0.13
C VAL A 171 -15.38 -24.90 -0.68
N ILE A 172 -16.53 -24.77 -0.04
CA ILE A 172 -17.79 -24.38 -0.72
C ILE A 172 -18.55 -23.31 0.06
N ASP A 173 -19.20 -22.41 -0.67
CA ASP A 173 -20.15 -21.48 -0.07
C ASP A 173 -21.56 -22.06 -0.11
N LEU A 174 -22.25 -21.92 1.03
CA LEU A 174 -23.62 -22.34 1.27
C LEU A 174 -24.36 -21.27 2.11
N PHE A 175 -23.82 -20.04 2.21
CA PHE A 175 -24.46 -18.91 2.86
C PHE A 175 -25.49 -18.24 1.93
N ASN A 176 -26.60 -18.94 1.70
CA ASN A 176 -27.78 -18.41 1.01
C ASN A 176 -29.03 -18.53 1.90
N GLY A 177 -30.17 -18.01 1.43
CA GLY A 177 -31.25 -17.50 2.28
C GLY A 177 -31.77 -18.40 3.41
N ASP A 178 -31.95 -19.71 3.19
CA ASP A 178 -32.44 -20.64 4.24
C ASP A 178 -31.31 -21.23 5.11
N ARG A 179 -30.05 -21.03 4.71
CA ARG A 179 -28.83 -21.64 5.25
C ARG A 179 -28.96 -23.15 5.43
N THR A 180 -29.40 -23.88 4.42
CA THR A 180 -29.35 -25.34 4.44
C THR A 180 -28.83 -25.95 3.14
N TYR A 181 -28.44 -27.23 3.21
CA TYR A 181 -28.00 -27.99 2.05
C TYR A 181 -28.24 -29.50 2.20
N THR A 182 -28.22 -30.19 1.06
CA THR A 182 -28.28 -31.66 0.97
C THR A 182 -26.94 -32.21 0.49
N LEU A 183 -26.40 -33.23 1.16
CA LEU A 183 -25.30 -34.08 0.65
C LEU A 183 -25.86 -35.44 0.21
N GLU A 184 -25.41 -35.94 -0.94
CA GLU A 184 -25.68 -37.30 -1.46
C GLU A 184 -24.37 -37.98 -1.90
N PHE A 185 -24.16 -39.24 -1.51
CA PHE A 185 -23.05 -40.08 -2.01
C PHE A 185 -23.41 -41.58 -2.03
N THR A 186 -22.64 -42.39 -2.77
CA THR A 186 -22.77 -43.87 -2.80
C THR A 186 -21.45 -44.53 -2.37
N VAL A 187 -21.54 -45.56 -1.52
CA VAL A 187 -20.39 -46.19 -0.87
C VAL A 187 -20.59 -47.70 -0.70
N LYS A 188 -19.53 -48.52 -0.81
CA LYS A 188 -19.52 -49.96 -0.48
C LYS A 188 -18.31 -50.35 0.39
N VAL A 189 -18.48 -51.32 1.29
CA VAL A 189 -17.35 -51.92 2.02
C VAL A 189 -16.64 -52.92 1.10
N LEU A 190 -15.31 -52.83 1.00
CA LEU A 190 -14.46 -53.82 0.33
C LEU A 190 -13.84 -54.82 1.31
N GLN A 191 -13.41 -54.34 2.48
CA GLN A 191 -12.80 -55.17 3.53
C GLN A 191 -13.13 -54.61 4.91
N ALA A 192 -13.67 -55.42 5.83
CA ALA A 192 -13.78 -55.08 7.26
C ALA A 192 -14.02 -56.35 8.08
N GLU A 193 -13.80 -56.28 9.40
CA GLU A 193 -14.09 -57.37 10.36
C GLU A 193 -15.58 -57.42 10.77
N GLY A 194 -16.34 -56.36 10.50
CA GLY A 194 -17.79 -56.26 10.75
C GLY A 194 -18.43 -55.19 9.84
N ASP A 195 -19.61 -54.69 10.20
CA ASP A 195 -20.14 -53.45 9.60
C ASP A 195 -19.26 -52.25 9.97
N VAL A 196 -19.19 -51.23 9.10
CA VAL A 196 -18.23 -50.12 9.21
C VAL A 196 -18.89 -48.84 9.71
N LYS A 197 -18.37 -48.24 10.78
CA LYS A 197 -18.74 -46.90 11.25
C LYS A 197 -18.08 -45.82 10.42
N MET A 198 -18.84 -44.78 10.09
CA MET A 198 -18.34 -43.58 9.42
C MET A 198 -19.02 -42.34 9.98
N LYS A 199 -18.30 -41.22 10.08
CA LYS A 199 -18.88 -39.90 10.38
C LYS A 199 -18.96 -39.05 9.13
N VAL A 200 -20.09 -38.37 8.97
CA VAL A 200 -20.30 -37.35 7.94
C VAL A 200 -20.44 -36.00 8.63
N MET A 201 -19.49 -35.10 8.39
CA MET A 201 -19.42 -33.77 9.00
C MET A 201 -19.71 -32.70 7.97
N GLY A 202 -20.76 -31.91 8.21
CA GLY A 202 -21.12 -30.75 7.40
C GLY A 202 -20.48 -29.47 7.91
N TYR A 203 -19.15 -29.42 7.93
CA TYR A 203 -18.37 -28.43 8.68
C TYR A 203 -18.47 -27.01 8.11
N GLY A 204 -18.59 -26.00 8.98
CA GLY A 204 -18.80 -24.59 8.60
C GLY A 204 -17.56 -23.70 8.55
N GLU A 205 -16.44 -24.07 9.20
CA GLU A 205 -15.16 -23.33 9.16
C GLU A 205 -13.97 -24.29 9.43
N GLU A 206 -12.77 -24.01 8.89
CA GLU A 206 -11.59 -24.91 8.93
C GLU A 206 -10.81 -24.96 10.27
N TYR A 207 -11.47 -25.16 11.42
CA TYR A 207 -10.79 -25.33 12.73
C TYR A 207 -11.51 -26.35 13.63
N SER A 208 -10.78 -27.01 14.53
CA SER A 208 -11.36 -28.00 15.46
C SER A 208 -12.27 -27.38 16.52
N TYR A 209 -13.54 -27.80 16.57
CA TYR A 209 -14.50 -27.30 17.56
C TYR A 209 -14.31 -27.98 18.93
N LEU A 210 -13.81 -27.22 19.90
CA LEU A 210 -13.56 -27.66 21.28
C LEU A 210 -14.81 -28.14 22.04
N SER A 211 -16.01 -27.75 21.58
CA SER A 211 -17.32 -28.13 22.13
C SER A 211 -18.00 -29.27 21.38
N GLY A 212 -17.30 -29.93 20.45
CA GLY A 212 -17.89 -30.87 19.50
C GLY A 212 -18.44 -30.18 18.25
N VAL A 213 -18.57 -30.98 17.19
CA VAL A 213 -18.89 -30.51 15.83
C VAL A 213 -20.42 -30.44 15.64
N PRO A 214 -20.99 -29.28 15.24
CA PRO A 214 -22.41 -29.19 14.91
C PRO A 214 -22.79 -30.09 13.72
N GLY A 215 -24.00 -30.64 13.76
CA GLY A 215 -24.62 -31.27 12.59
C GLY A 215 -24.14 -32.68 12.20
N VAL A 216 -23.09 -33.23 12.81
CA VAL A 216 -22.52 -34.58 12.52
C VAL A 216 -23.60 -35.64 12.34
N LYS A 217 -23.42 -36.52 11.34
CA LYS A 217 -24.22 -37.73 11.13
C LYS A 217 -23.30 -38.96 11.23
N ASP A 218 -23.41 -39.70 12.32
CA ASP A 218 -22.85 -41.04 12.43
C ASP A 218 -23.68 -42.02 11.57
N ILE A 219 -23.01 -42.88 10.81
CA ILE A 219 -23.64 -43.95 10.03
C ILE A 219 -22.90 -45.28 10.19
N THR A 220 -23.63 -46.35 9.87
CA THR A 220 -23.09 -47.71 9.75
C THR A 220 -23.33 -48.20 8.33
N VAL A 221 -22.25 -48.46 7.59
CA VAL A 221 -22.29 -49.05 6.24
C VAL A 221 -22.24 -50.57 6.37
N LYS A 222 -23.15 -51.26 5.68
CA LYS A 222 -23.25 -52.72 5.75
C LYS A 222 -22.10 -53.39 5.01
N ASN A 223 -21.46 -54.34 5.68
CA ASN A 223 -20.42 -55.19 5.10
C ASN A 223 -21.06 -56.37 4.35
N ASP A 224 -21.84 -56.05 3.32
CA ASP A 224 -22.56 -57.01 2.46
C ASP A 224 -22.09 -56.98 1.00
N GLY A 225 -20.99 -56.25 0.73
CA GLY A 225 -20.37 -56.05 -0.58
C GLY A 225 -21.13 -55.17 -1.57
N LYS A 226 -22.26 -54.56 -1.18
CA LYS A 226 -23.13 -53.80 -2.11
C LYS A 226 -22.95 -52.27 -1.98
N PRO A 227 -23.21 -51.49 -3.04
CA PRO A 227 -23.27 -50.04 -2.95
C PRO A 227 -24.54 -49.55 -2.25
N HIS A 228 -24.36 -48.85 -1.13
CA HIS A 228 -25.43 -48.17 -0.37
C HIS A 228 -25.39 -46.67 -0.69
N LYS A 229 -26.55 -46.05 -0.93
CA LYS A 229 -26.66 -44.59 -1.15
C LYS A 229 -27.13 -43.90 0.12
N TYR A 230 -26.42 -42.85 0.51
CA TYR A 230 -26.78 -42.00 1.64
C TYR A 230 -27.23 -40.61 1.17
N ARG A 231 -28.11 -39.98 1.95
CA ARG A 231 -28.57 -38.60 1.76
C ARG A 231 -28.77 -37.95 3.14
N PHE A 232 -28.21 -36.76 3.33
CA PHE A 232 -28.35 -35.99 4.56
C PHE A 232 -28.75 -34.55 4.25
N LYS A 233 -29.57 -33.94 5.10
CA LYS A 233 -29.73 -32.48 5.17
C LYS A 233 -28.87 -31.95 6.33
N PHE A 234 -28.18 -30.85 6.07
CA PHE A 234 -27.36 -30.10 7.02
C PHE A 234 -27.79 -28.65 7.03
N ASP A 235 -27.57 -27.99 8.16
CA ASP A 235 -27.65 -26.55 8.31
C ASP A 235 -26.28 -25.94 7.97
N GLY A 236 -26.28 -24.81 7.28
CA GLY A 236 -25.10 -24.05 6.89
C GLY A 236 -24.56 -23.21 8.06
N GLY A 237 -23.24 -23.15 8.16
CA GLY A 237 -22.54 -22.27 9.07
C GLY A 237 -22.47 -20.83 8.56
N THR A 238 -21.48 -20.09 9.07
CA THR A 238 -21.20 -18.69 8.76
C THR A 238 -20.73 -18.52 7.31
N TRP A 239 -19.50 -18.90 6.96
CA TRP A 239 -18.97 -18.78 5.59
C TRP A 239 -17.86 -19.82 5.37
N CYS A 240 -17.78 -20.38 4.15
CA CYS A 240 -16.78 -21.40 3.72
C CYS A 240 -16.79 -22.75 4.46
N HIS A 241 -17.59 -23.67 3.90
CA HIS A 241 -17.80 -25.02 4.38
C HIS A 241 -16.78 -26.01 3.81
N ARG A 242 -16.49 -27.07 4.56
CA ARG A 242 -15.93 -28.33 4.00
C ARG A 242 -16.73 -29.51 4.51
N ILE A 243 -16.99 -30.45 3.61
CA ILE A 243 -17.58 -31.74 3.94
C ILE A 243 -16.45 -32.72 4.19
N VAL A 244 -16.48 -33.36 5.35
CA VAL A 244 -15.55 -34.42 5.73
C VAL A 244 -16.34 -35.72 5.92
N ILE A 245 -15.86 -36.80 5.30
CA ILE A 245 -16.38 -38.15 5.48
C ILE A 245 -15.25 -39.01 6.05
N GLU A 246 -15.33 -39.33 7.34
CA GLU A 246 -14.31 -40.08 8.09
C GLU A 246 -14.72 -41.55 8.23
N ILE A 247 -13.75 -42.46 8.17
CA ILE A 247 -13.92 -43.90 8.42
C ILE A 247 -13.38 -44.21 9.82
N ASP A 248 -14.21 -44.73 10.72
CA ASP A 248 -13.88 -44.90 12.16
C ASP A 248 -13.47 -46.34 12.54
N ASP A 249 -13.37 -47.25 11.57
CA ASP A 249 -12.98 -48.65 11.78
C ASP A 249 -11.86 -49.03 10.82
N TYR A 250 -11.10 -50.08 11.14
CA TYR A 250 -10.05 -50.65 10.28
C TYR A 250 -10.63 -51.33 9.02
N ALA A 251 -11.10 -50.53 8.07
CA ALA A 251 -11.83 -50.96 6.89
C ALA A 251 -11.19 -50.46 5.58
N GLU A 252 -11.49 -51.15 4.47
CA GLU A 252 -11.38 -50.58 3.14
C GLU A 252 -12.80 -50.26 2.64
N VAL A 253 -13.01 -49.01 2.23
CA VAL A 253 -14.31 -48.47 1.83
C VAL A 253 -14.19 -47.78 0.49
N GLU A 254 -15.06 -48.11 -0.47
CA GLU A 254 -15.05 -47.57 -1.83
C GLU A 254 -16.21 -46.62 -2.09
N PHE A 255 -15.89 -45.46 -2.67
CA PHE A 255 -16.84 -44.49 -3.19
C PHE A 255 -17.03 -44.71 -4.71
N SER A 256 -18.29 -44.68 -5.16
CA SER A 256 -18.65 -44.88 -6.57
C SER A 256 -19.79 -43.97 -7.04
N LYS A 257 -19.95 -43.86 -8.36
CA LYS A 257 -20.94 -43.01 -9.05
C LYS A 257 -20.71 -41.51 -8.85
N ASP A 258 -21.34 -40.91 -7.84
CA ASP A 258 -21.51 -39.47 -7.69
C ASP A 258 -21.37 -39.06 -6.22
N ILE A 259 -20.72 -37.91 -5.99
CA ILE A 259 -20.80 -37.15 -4.74
C ILE A 259 -21.36 -35.76 -5.06
N VAL A 260 -22.51 -35.43 -4.49
CA VAL A 260 -23.31 -34.25 -4.87
C VAL A 260 -23.69 -33.44 -3.64
N VAL A 261 -23.52 -32.12 -3.72
CA VAL A 261 -24.03 -31.16 -2.75
C VAL A 261 -25.05 -30.26 -3.43
N LYS A 262 -26.21 -30.09 -2.82
CA LYS A 262 -27.31 -29.26 -3.34
C LYS A 262 -27.73 -28.21 -2.34
N GLN A 263 -28.02 -27.01 -2.83
CA GLN A 263 -28.65 -25.95 -2.06
C GLN A 263 -29.86 -25.42 -2.84
N ASP A 264 -30.93 -25.07 -2.11
CA ASP A 264 -32.08 -24.36 -2.67
C ASP A 264 -31.75 -22.86 -2.70
N LEU A 265 -31.70 -22.27 -3.89
CA LEU A 265 -31.30 -20.87 -4.14
C LEU A 265 -32.48 -20.06 -4.68
N LYS A 266 -32.53 -18.76 -4.37
CA LYS A 266 -33.41 -17.77 -5.03
C LYS A 266 -32.73 -17.23 -6.29
N LYS A 267 -33.49 -16.70 -7.25
CA LYS A 267 -32.93 -16.01 -8.41
C LYS A 267 -32.04 -14.83 -7.99
N GLY A 268 -30.78 -14.84 -8.44
CA GLY A 268 -29.76 -13.85 -8.07
C GLY A 268 -28.94 -14.20 -6.83
N ASP A 269 -29.21 -15.33 -6.17
CA ASP A 269 -28.26 -15.89 -5.20
C ASP A 269 -27.03 -16.45 -5.92
N HIS A 270 -25.87 -16.37 -5.26
CA HIS A 270 -24.60 -16.91 -5.74
C HIS A 270 -24.10 -18.01 -4.81
N ALA A 271 -23.48 -19.03 -5.37
CA ALA A 271 -22.78 -20.07 -4.61
C ALA A 271 -21.47 -20.42 -5.33
N TYR A 272 -20.44 -20.82 -4.59
CA TYR A 272 -19.15 -21.18 -5.18
C TYR A 272 -18.54 -22.46 -4.58
N ARG A 273 -17.57 -23.00 -5.30
CA ARG A 273 -16.65 -24.03 -4.84
C ARG A 273 -15.22 -23.69 -5.21
N SER A 274 -14.24 -24.08 -4.39
CA SER A 274 -12.83 -23.99 -4.75
C SER A 274 -12.47 -24.98 -5.87
N THR A 275 -11.43 -24.61 -6.60
CA THR A 275 -10.72 -25.47 -7.57
C THR A 275 -9.20 -25.45 -7.35
N SER A 276 -8.70 -24.52 -6.54
CA SER A 276 -7.39 -24.56 -5.90
C SER A 276 -7.41 -23.72 -4.61
N TYR A 277 -6.62 -24.10 -3.62
CA TYR A 277 -6.50 -23.42 -2.33
C TYR A 277 -5.02 -23.21 -1.98
N PHE A 278 -4.64 -21.97 -1.65
CA PHE A 278 -3.30 -21.59 -1.22
C PHE A 278 -3.35 -20.87 0.13
N MET A 279 -2.40 -21.19 1.02
CA MET A 279 -2.08 -20.35 2.16
C MET A 279 -0.78 -19.60 1.86
N ILE A 280 -0.82 -18.27 1.96
CA ILE A 280 0.29 -17.38 1.67
C ILE A 280 0.69 -16.71 2.99
N PRO A 281 1.77 -17.17 3.66
CA PRO A 281 2.42 -16.44 4.74
C PRO A 281 2.79 -15.02 4.31
N TYR A 282 2.77 -14.07 5.25
CA TYR A 282 3.02 -12.66 4.95
C TYR A 282 4.34 -12.42 4.19
N ASP A 283 5.41 -13.10 4.59
CA ASP A 283 6.75 -13.05 4.00
C ASP A 283 6.86 -13.61 2.57
N GLN A 284 5.76 -14.19 2.05
CA GLN A 284 5.66 -14.70 0.68
C GLN A 284 4.80 -13.81 -0.24
N ALA A 285 4.08 -12.83 0.32
CA ALA A 285 3.37 -11.82 -0.45
C ALA A 285 4.31 -10.64 -0.74
N LYS A 286 4.37 -10.17 -1.99
CA LYS A 286 5.08 -8.93 -2.33
C LYS A 286 4.22 -7.76 -1.87
N CYS A 287 4.74 -6.88 -1.03
CA CYS A 287 4.09 -5.60 -0.75
C CYS A 287 4.60 -4.52 -1.71
N ASP A 288 3.77 -3.53 -2.03
CA ASP A 288 4.17 -2.30 -2.73
C ASP A 288 4.82 -1.24 -1.81
N ARG A 289 5.01 -1.58 -0.52
CA ARG A 289 5.54 -0.71 0.53
C ARG A 289 6.49 -1.46 1.45
N GLU A 290 7.49 -0.73 1.94
CA GLU A 290 8.48 -1.25 2.91
C GLU A 290 8.40 -0.57 4.29
N ASP A 291 7.73 0.58 4.39
CA ASP A 291 7.58 1.39 5.62
C ASP A 291 6.46 0.88 6.55
N LEU A 292 6.12 -0.39 6.44
CA LEU A 292 4.96 -1.06 7.02
C LEU A 292 4.91 -1.02 8.56
N ALA A 293 6.08 -0.98 9.21
CA ALA A 293 6.19 -0.95 10.67
C ALA A 293 5.89 0.43 11.28
N ASP A 294 6.06 1.50 10.50
CA ASP A 294 5.88 2.88 10.94
C ASP A 294 4.49 3.46 10.58
N LEU A 295 3.60 2.62 10.05
CA LEU A 295 2.30 3.05 9.52
C LEU A 295 1.24 3.33 10.59
N SER A 296 0.74 4.57 10.56
CA SER A 296 -0.44 4.98 11.32
C SER A 296 -1.75 4.38 10.79
N SER A 297 -2.81 4.44 11.59
CA SER A 297 -4.18 4.22 11.10
C SER A 297 -4.71 5.55 10.53
N PRO A 298 -5.26 5.59 9.30
CA PRO A 298 -5.71 4.46 8.48
C PRO A 298 -4.72 3.99 7.39
N GLU A 299 -3.57 4.63 7.21
CA GLU A 299 -2.66 4.40 6.06
C GLU A 299 -2.17 2.94 5.93
N ARG A 300 -2.05 2.21 7.05
CA ARG A 300 -1.76 0.77 7.11
C ARG A 300 -2.64 -0.13 6.23
N PHE A 301 -3.87 0.30 5.91
CA PHE A 301 -4.80 -0.45 5.05
C PHE A 301 -4.67 -0.14 3.54
N ALA A 302 -3.88 0.87 3.18
CA ALA A 302 -3.64 1.26 1.79
C ALA A 302 -2.52 0.46 1.11
N ALA A 303 -1.73 -0.30 1.88
CA ALA A 303 -0.70 -1.19 1.35
C ALA A 303 -1.31 -2.24 0.41
N LYS A 304 -0.70 -2.43 -0.76
CA LYS A 304 -1.07 -3.46 -1.73
C LYS A 304 -0.14 -4.66 -1.62
N TYR A 305 -0.74 -5.83 -1.57
CA TYR A 305 -0.08 -7.12 -1.55
C TYR A 305 -0.34 -7.85 -2.86
N SER A 306 0.64 -8.61 -3.34
CA SER A 306 0.49 -9.43 -4.55
C SER A 306 1.22 -10.76 -4.46
N PHE A 307 0.73 -11.74 -5.22
CA PHE A 307 1.29 -13.10 -5.26
C PHE A 307 1.08 -13.71 -6.65
N ASP A 308 2.15 -14.31 -7.21
CA ASP A 308 2.11 -14.97 -8.51
C ASP A 308 1.71 -16.44 -8.34
N VAL A 309 0.44 -16.73 -8.55
CA VAL A 309 -0.09 -18.10 -8.56
C VAL A 309 0.47 -18.81 -9.79
N THR A 310 1.19 -19.91 -9.59
CA THR A 310 1.82 -20.68 -10.67
C THR A 310 1.64 -22.18 -10.46
N GLY A 311 1.71 -22.96 -11.56
CA GLY A 311 1.65 -24.42 -11.52
C GLY A 311 0.24 -25.01 -11.34
N LEU A 312 -0.82 -24.24 -11.57
CA LEU A 312 -2.19 -24.75 -11.56
C LEU A 312 -2.41 -25.81 -12.64
N GLY A 313 -3.24 -26.81 -12.33
CA GLY A 313 -3.72 -27.76 -13.33
C GLY A 313 -4.57 -27.06 -14.39
N SER A 314 -4.40 -27.43 -15.66
CA SER A 314 -5.04 -26.72 -16.80
C SER A 314 -6.57 -26.72 -16.78
N GLY A 315 -7.22 -27.61 -16.03
CA GLY A 315 -8.67 -27.62 -15.81
C GLY A 315 -9.17 -26.64 -14.74
N VAL A 316 -8.28 -25.98 -13.98
CA VAL A 316 -8.64 -24.98 -12.96
C VAL A 316 -9.09 -23.68 -13.64
N LEU A 317 -8.31 -23.20 -14.62
CA LEU A 317 -8.51 -21.93 -15.32
C LEU A 317 -9.29 -22.05 -16.66
N ASP A 318 -9.90 -23.20 -16.93
CA ASP A 318 -10.68 -23.43 -18.15
C ASP A 318 -12.02 -22.67 -18.13
N ALA A 319 -11.99 -21.41 -18.58
CA ALA A 319 -13.14 -20.51 -18.69
C ALA A 319 -14.18 -21.00 -19.71
N ALA A 320 -13.76 -21.73 -20.76
CA ALA A 320 -14.68 -22.31 -21.74
C ALA A 320 -15.53 -23.41 -21.10
N LYS A 321 -14.93 -24.25 -20.25
CA LYS A 321 -15.65 -25.25 -19.45
C LYS A 321 -16.55 -24.63 -18.40
N ALA A 322 -16.14 -23.51 -17.77
CA ALA A 322 -17.00 -22.76 -16.84
C ALA A 322 -18.30 -22.35 -17.53
N LYS A 323 -18.14 -21.64 -18.65
CA LYS A 323 -19.25 -21.12 -19.45
C LYS A 323 -20.16 -22.21 -20.00
N ALA A 324 -19.61 -23.39 -20.30
CA ALA A 324 -20.39 -24.56 -20.73
C ALA A 324 -21.19 -25.21 -19.58
N ASP A 325 -20.72 -25.12 -18.34
CA ASP A 325 -21.43 -25.58 -17.13
C ASP A 325 -22.45 -24.55 -16.60
N GLY A 326 -22.43 -23.31 -17.12
CA GLY A 326 -23.23 -22.19 -16.61
C GLY A 326 -22.55 -21.42 -15.47
N GLU A 327 -21.24 -21.55 -15.35
CA GLU A 327 -20.41 -21.05 -14.24
C GLU A 327 -19.42 -19.97 -14.70
N ARG A 328 -18.90 -19.21 -13.73
CA ARG A 328 -17.75 -18.30 -13.91
C ARG A 328 -16.52 -18.80 -13.16
N ILE A 329 -15.34 -18.26 -13.47
CA ILE A 329 -14.12 -18.45 -12.68
C ILE A 329 -13.76 -17.15 -11.98
N ALA A 330 -13.51 -17.19 -10.68
CA ALA A 330 -12.96 -16.06 -9.94
C ALA A 330 -11.78 -16.49 -9.08
N TYR A 331 -11.09 -15.50 -8.50
CA TYR A 331 -10.34 -15.71 -7.27
C TYR A 331 -10.94 -14.88 -6.14
N ARG A 332 -10.74 -15.36 -4.92
CA ARG A 332 -11.12 -14.71 -3.67
C ARG A 332 -9.95 -14.77 -2.69
N MET A 333 -9.86 -13.78 -1.82
CA MET A 333 -8.85 -13.70 -0.77
C MET A 333 -9.52 -13.63 0.61
N LEU A 334 -9.03 -14.40 1.58
CA LEU A 334 -9.32 -14.18 3.00
C LEU A 334 -8.04 -13.74 3.72
N TYR A 335 -8.19 -12.84 4.68
CA TYR A 335 -7.14 -12.35 5.56
C TYR A 335 -7.32 -12.89 6.99
N ALA A 336 -6.22 -13.27 7.64
CA ALA A 336 -6.24 -13.71 9.02
C ALA A 336 -5.05 -13.13 9.79
N ASP A 337 -5.34 -12.75 11.03
CA ASP A 337 -4.48 -11.97 11.90
C ASP A 337 -4.60 -12.50 13.35
N ASP A 338 -3.47 -12.92 13.92
CA ASP A 338 -3.36 -13.46 15.29
C ASP A 338 -2.46 -12.54 16.12
N ARG A 339 -3.02 -11.92 17.18
CA ARG A 339 -2.36 -10.90 18.02
C ARG A 339 -2.17 -11.38 19.47
N PRO A 340 -0.93 -11.38 20.01
CA PRO A 340 -0.69 -11.61 21.43
C PRO A 340 -1.00 -10.35 22.26
N GLY A 341 -1.58 -10.52 23.46
CA GLY A 341 -1.54 -9.47 24.51
C GLY A 341 -2.84 -9.19 25.26
N GLN A 342 -4.02 -9.49 24.71
CA GLN A 342 -5.26 -9.44 25.51
C GLN A 342 -5.46 -10.75 26.28
N GLN A 343 -5.78 -10.62 27.57
CA GLN A 343 -5.67 -11.70 28.56
C GLN A 343 -6.47 -12.96 28.17
N ASN A 344 -5.75 -14.09 28.10
CA ASN A 344 -6.27 -15.46 27.91
C ASN A 344 -7.14 -15.70 26.65
N SER A 345 -6.91 -14.99 25.55
CA SER A 345 -7.50 -15.34 24.25
C SER A 345 -6.51 -15.13 23.09
N GLN A 346 -6.09 -16.22 22.42
CA GLN A 346 -5.56 -16.16 21.05
C GLN A 346 -6.73 -15.80 20.12
N ARG A 347 -6.83 -14.53 19.73
CA ARG A 347 -7.90 -14.06 18.85
C ARG A 347 -7.38 -14.03 17.42
N LEU A 348 -7.59 -15.15 16.71
CA LEU A 348 -7.66 -15.14 15.25
C LEU A 348 -8.82 -14.22 14.85
N ARG A 349 -8.52 -12.99 14.47
CA ARG A 349 -9.49 -12.11 13.82
C ARG A 349 -9.65 -12.62 12.39
N LYS A 350 -10.79 -13.25 12.13
CA LYS A 350 -11.13 -13.71 10.78
C LYS A 350 -11.75 -12.56 10.01
N SER A 351 -11.12 -12.23 8.88
CA SER A 351 -11.82 -11.64 7.75
C SER A 351 -12.80 -12.65 7.15
N MET A 352 -13.82 -12.17 6.43
CA MET A 352 -14.51 -12.99 5.43
C MET A 352 -13.66 -13.09 4.16
N TYR A 353 -14.11 -13.87 3.18
CA TYR A 353 -13.55 -13.79 1.83
C TYR A 353 -13.96 -12.48 1.16
N SER A 354 -13.09 -11.99 0.29
CA SER A 354 -13.39 -10.87 -0.61
C SER A 354 -14.59 -11.16 -1.51
N GLU A 355 -15.11 -10.08 -2.10
CA GLU A 355 -15.85 -10.16 -3.36
C GLU A 355 -15.02 -10.91 -4.42
N PRO A 356 -15.67 -11.58 -5.40
CA PRO A 356 -14.97 -12.31 -6.44
C PRO A 356 -14.34 -11.37 -7.47
N ALA A 357 -13.08 -11.64 -7.83
CA ALA A 357 -12.45 -11.04 -9.00
C ALA A 357 -12.38 -12.09 -10.12
N TYR A 358 -13.19 -11.91 -11.16
CA TYR A 358 -13.34 -12.90 -12.22
C TYR A 358 -12.09 -13.01 -13.11
N LEU A 359 -11.77 -14.23 -13.52
CA LEU A 359 -10.68 -14.59 -14.45
C LEU A 359 -11.19 -14.77 -15.90
N ASP A 360 -12.50 -14.61 -16.13
CA ASP A 360 -13.12 -14.68 -17.45
C ASP A 360 -13.48 -13.31 -18.01
N ASP A 361 -13.28 -13.11 -19.32
CA ASP A 361 -13.64 -11.89 -20.06
C ASP A 361 -15.16 -11.74 -20.29
N VAL A 362 -15.99 -12.23 -19.35
CA VAL A 362 -17.45 -12.04 -19.39
C VAL A 362 -17.77 -10.68 -18.80
N GLU A 363 -18.14 -9.72 -19.65
CA GLU A 363 -18.76 -8.48 -19.20
C GLU A 363 -20.05 -8.81 -18.41
N ASP A 364 -20.10 -8.44 -17.14
CA ASP A 364 -21.34 -8.43 -16.37
C ASP A 364 -22.34 -7.50 -17.03
N SER A 365 -23.60 -7.94 -17.16
CA SER A 365 -24.66 -7.20 -17.86
C SER A 365 -25.19 -6.03 -17.02
N ASN A 366 -24.36 -5.01 -16.85
CA ASN A 366 -24.78 -3.74 -16.30
C ASN A 366 -25.71 -3.02 -17.30
N ASN A 367 -26.82 -2.48 -16.81
CA ASN A 367 -27.71 -1.59 -17.55
C ASN A 367 -27.91 -0.24 -16.83
N TYR A 368 -27.15 0.00 -15.75
CA TYR A 368 -27.36 1.09 -14.82
C TYR A 368 -26.17 2.06 -14.77
N LEU A 369 -26.47 3.30 -14.40
CA LEU A 369 -25.49 4.31 -14.03
C LEU A 369 -25.43 4.41 -12.50
N TYR A 370 -24.24 4.58 -11.94
CA TYR A 370 -24.03 4.74 -10.50
C TYR A 370 -23.64 6.19 -10.20
N VAL A 371 -24.36 6.87 -9.30
CA VAL A 371 -24.14 8.30 -9.00
C VAL A 371 -24.07 8.51 -7.50
N GLY A 372 -22.97 9.06 -7.01
CA GLY A 372 -22.76 9.35 -5.60
C GLY A 372 -21.58 10.29 -5.38
N TYR A 373 -21.00 10.23 -4.18
CA TYR A 373 -19.85 11.07 -3.79
C TYR A 373 -18.54 10.28 -3.65
N CYS A 374 -18.61 8.96 -3.81
CA CYS A 374 -17.47 8.07 -3.90
C CYS A 374 -17.43 7.39 -5.28
N ASN A 375 -16.24 6.91 -5.65
CA ASN A 375 -16.09 5.86 -6.66
C ASN A 375 -16.45 4.49 -6.03
N TYR A 376 -16.38 3.42 -6.80
CA TYR A 376 -16.28 2.08 -6.19
C TYR A 376 -14.85 1.88 -5.69
N GLU A 377 -14.70 1.70 -4.39
CA GLU A 377 -13.46 1.27 -3.72
C GLU A 377 -13.76 0.10 -2.77
N ALA A 378 -12.73 -0.61 -2.34
CA ALA A 378 -12.89 -1.64 -1.33
C ALA A 378 -13.22 -1.00 0.04
N PRO A 379 -14.36 -1.33 0.68
CA PRO A 379 -14.76 -0.68 1.92
C PRO A 379 -13.78 -0.99 3.06
N ASN A 380 -13.29 0.03 3.76
CA ASN A 380 -12.37 -0.16 4.88
C ASN A 380 -13.13 -0.27 6.21
N TYR A 381 -13.30 -1.50 6.69
CA TYR A 381 -14.05 -1.82 7.91
C TYR A 381 -13.28 -1.46 9.19
N ASN A 382 -12.00 -1.09 9.08
CA ASN A 382 -11.23 -0.50 10.18
C ASN A 382 -11.25 1.05 10.15
N ALA A 383 -11.88 1.65 9.13
CA ALA A 383 -12.20 3.08 9.03
C ALA A 383 -13.73 3.33 9.16
N ILE A 384 -14.46 2.38 9.76
CA ILE A 384 -15.84 2.59 10.20
C ILE A 384 -15.85 3.62 11.32
N GLU A 385 -16.78 4.58 11.25
CA GLU A 385 -17.10 5.43 12.37
C GLU A 385 -18.32 4.90 13.14
N PRO A 386 -18.17 4.49 14.41
CA PRO A 386 -19.30 4.29 15.30
C PRO A 386 -19.88 5.67 15.65
N THR A 387 -20.87 6.10 14.87
CA THR A 387 -21.58 7.36 15.07
C THR A 387 -22.54 7.29 16.26
N GLY A 388 -21.95 7.35 17.46
CA GLY A 388 -22.62 7.06 18.73
C GLY A 388 -21.85 5.97 19.48
N VAL A 389 -21.96 5.99 20.81
CA VAL A 389 -21.26 5.03 21.67
C VAL A 389 -21.84 3.63 21.45
N SER A 390 -21.06 2.59 21.73
CA SER A 390 -21.42 1.18 21.57
C SER A 390 -22.62 0.77 22.44
N TRP A 391 -23.84 0.90 21.90
CA TRP A 391 -25.11 0.42 22.46
C TRP A 391 -25.95 -0.25 21.36
N ALA A 392 -26.87 -1.14 21.73
CA ALA A 392 -27.84 -1.67 20.79
C ALA A 392 -28.87 -0.57 20.43
N GLY A 393 -29.21 -0.43 19.16
CA GLY A 393 -29.99 0.69 18.64
C GLY A 393 -30.12 0.65 17.12
N TYR A 394 -30.59 1.73 16.50
CA TYR A 394 -30.59 1.83 15.04
C TYR A 394 -29.53 2.79 14.54
N HIS A 395 -28.90 2.42 13.42
CA HIS A 395 -27.87 3.20 12.74
C HIS A 395 -28.19 3.27 11.25
N GLY A 396 -27.80 4.39 10.63
CA GLY A 396 -28.00 4.59 9.20
C GLY A 396 -27.38 5.89 8.72
N GLY A 397 -27.42 6.09 7.41
CA GLY A 397 -26.83 7.24 6.76
C GLY A 397 -27.36 7.45 5.36
N ALA A 398 -27.15 8.66 4.85
CA ALA A 398 -27.63 9.11 3.57
C ALA A 398 -26.60 10.01 2.87
N ILE A 399 -26.71 10.06 1.55
CA ILE A 399 -26.14 11.11 0.70
C ILE A 399 -27.27 12.00 0.21
N LYS A 400 -27.01 13.30 0.02
CA LYS A 400 -27.99 14.24 -0.54
C LYS A 400 -27.66 14.52 -2.01
N LEU A 401 -28.52 14.07 -2.93
CA LEU A 401 -28.37 14.28 -4.36
C LEU A 401 -28.97 15.64 -4.71
N THR A 402 -28.10 16.61 -5.02
CA THR A 402 -28.50 17.96 -5.42
C THR A 402 -28.95 18.01 -6.87
N LYS A 403 -29.74 19.04 -7.22
CA LYS A 403 -30.17 19.33 -8.60
C LYS A 403 -29.00 19.34 -9.61
N GLU A 404 -27.87 19.94 -9.22
CA GLU A 404 -26.65 20.01 -10.06
C GLU A 404 -26.03 18.63 -10.30
N LYS A 405 -26.05 17.74 -9.29
CA LYS A 405 -25.60 16.35 -9.39
C LYS A 405 -26.50 15.50 -10.30
N LEU A 406 -27.79 15.85 -10.38
CA LEU A 406 -28.83 15.08 -11.08
C LEU A 406 -29.17 15.59 -12.49
N LYS A 407 -28.67 16.77 -12.89
CA LYS A 407 -29.02 17.45 -14.15
C LYS A 407 -28.84 16.58 -15.42
N ASP A 408 -27.77 15.78 -15.47
CA ASP A 408 -27.43 14.92 -16.61
C ASP A 408 -28.31 13.65 -16.70
N TYR A 409 -29.21 13.45 -15.73
CA TYR A 409 -30.00 12.23 -15.55
C TYR A 409 -31.52 12.49 -15.63
N VAL A 410 -31.95 13.70 -15.99
CA VAL A 410 -33.38 14.08 -16.07
C VAL A 410 -34.14 13.20 -17.08
N GLY A 411 -35.28 12.65 -16.64
CA GLY A 411 -36.09 11.67 -17.36
C GLY A 411 -35.57 10.23 -17.26
N SER A 412 -34.46 9.99 -16.56
CA SER A 412 -34.04 8.65 -16.10
C SER A 412 -34.67 8.33 -14.74
N LYS A 413 -34.58 7.07 -14.29
CA LYS A 413 -35.21 6.64 -13.02
C LYS A 413 -34.19 6.16 -12.00
N VAL A 414 -34.32 6.62 -10.75
CA VAL A 414 -33.67 5.95 -9.62
C VAL A 414 -34.41 4.64 -9.35
N VAL A 415 -33.74 3.52 -9.58
CA VAL A 415 -34.27 2.17 -9.37
C VAL A 415 -33.78 1.53 -8.07
N GLY A 416 -32.75 2.08 -7.43
CA GLY A 416 -32.17 1.51 -6.22
C GLY A 416 -31.06 2.34 -5.58
N ILE A 417 -30.42 1.76 -4.56
CA ILE A 417 -29.23 2.30 -3.90
C ILE A 417 -28.18 1.20 -3.81
N ARG A 418 -26.93 1.57 -4.09
CA ARG A 418 -25.73 0.75 -3.94
C ARG A 418 -24.86 1.35 -2.83
N PHE A 419 -24.48 0.57 -1.82
CA PHE A 419 -23.71 1.06 -0.67
C PHE A 419 -22.91 -0.03 0.03
N ALA A 420 -21.83 0.35 0.70
CA ALA A 420 -21.04 -0.57 1.50
C ALA A 420 -21.55 -0.66 2.95
N SER A 421 -21.67 -1.90 3.46
CA SER A 421 -22.18 -2.22 4.79
C SER A 421 -21.20 -3.11 5.57
N ALA A 422 -21.14 -2.88 6.89
CA ALA A 422 -20.33 -3.63 7.86
C ALA A 422 -21.20 -4.61 8.67
N ALA A 423 -21.85 -5.53 7.95
CA ALA A 423 -22.79 -6.48 8.51
C ALA A 423 -22.13 -7.54 9.43
N CYS A 424 -20.84 -7.83 9.29
CA CYS A 424 -20.15 -8.87 10.04
C CYS A 424 -19.91 -8.52 11.51
N LEU A 425 -19.97 -7.23 11.84
CA LEU A 425 -19.95 -6.73 13.22
C LEU A 425 -21.34 -6.86 13.88
N GLN A 426 -22.38 -7.16 13.10
CA GLN A 426 -23.78 -7.20 13.52
C GLN A 426 -24.23 -8.64 13.79
N LYS A 427 -24.49 -8.95 15.06
CA LYS A 427 -24.93 -10.28 15.51
C LYS A 427 -26.33 -10.64 15.01
N ASP A 428 -27.25 -9.67 15.07
CA ASP A 428 -28.61 -9.74 14.52
C ASP A 428 -28.96 -8.33 14.00
N GLN A 429 -29.36 -8.22 12.72
CA GLN A 429 -29.82 -6.95 12.13
C GLN A 429 -31.34 -6.74 12.22
N ILE A 430 -32.04 -7.70 12.82
CA ILE A 430 -33.49 -7.72 12.99
C ILE A 430 -33.76 -7.55 14.48
N ASN A 431 -34.70 -6.67 14.85
CA ASN A 431 -35.10 -6.55 16.26
C ASN A 431 -35.95 -7.77 16.67
N ASN A 432 -35.26 -8.78 17.23
CA ASN A 432 -35.82 -10.07 17.64
C ASN A 432 -36.41 -10.09 19.06
N ASP A 433 -36.32 -9.00 19.84
CA ASP A 433 -36.98 -8.86 21.15
C ASP A 433 -38.04 -7.72 21.12
N PRO A 434 -39.19 -7.95 20.46
CA PRO A 434 -40.18 -6.92 20.16
C PRO A 434 -41.04 -6.54 21.38
N GLY A 435 -40.53 -5.65 22.21
CA GLY A 435 -41.35 -4.86 23.13
C GLY A 435 -42.38 -4.00 22.39
N PHE A 436 -43.56 -4.56 22.12
CA PHE A 436 -44.75 -3.92 21.51
C PHE A 436 -44.67 -3.48 20.02
N PHE A 437 -43.62 -3.81 19.26
CA PHE A 437 -43.52 -3.42 17.84
C PHE A 437 -43.18 -4.59 16.91
N THR A 438 -43.74 -4.59 15.68
CA THR A 438 -43.41 -5.55 14.62
C THR A 438 -41.89 -5.64 14.38
N PRO A 439 -41.31 -6.82 14.09
CA PRO A 439 -39.93 -6.94 13.66
C PRO A 439 -39.66 -6.02 12.45
N LYS A 440 -38.70 -5.12 12.60
CA LYS A 440 -38.32 -4.17 11.55
C LYS A 440 -37.05 -4.66 10.89
N LEU A 441 -37.20 -4.98 9.61
CA LEU A 441 -36.12 -5.35 8.71
C LEU A 441 -35.29 -4.11 8.34
N PRO A 442 -33.99 -4.28 8.02
CA PRO A 442 -33.18 -3.26 7.34
C PRO A 442 -33.86 -2.70 6.09
N CYS A 443 -33.55 -1.46 5.72
CA CYS A 443 -34.18 -0.79 4.58
C CYS A 443 -33.27 0.20 3.84
N ILE A 444 -33.62 0.45 2.58
CA ILE A 444 -33.18 1.59 1.77
C ILE A 444 -34.30 2.59 1.60
N PHE A 445 -33.97 3.87 1.43
CA PHE A 445 -34.94 4.95 1.27
C PHE A 445 -34.50 6.06 0.30
N LEU A 446 -35.49 6.71 -0.32
CA LEU A 446 -35.39 8.07 -0.84
C LEU A 446 -36.28 8.99 0.01
N ALA A 447 -35.84 10.21 0.32
CA ALA A 447 -36.61 11.20 1.06
C ALA A 447 -36.30 12.62 0.57
N LYS A 448 -37.30 13.52 0.49
CA LYS A 448 -37.08 14.94 0.15
C LYS A 448 -36.28 15.64 1.24
N THR A 449 -36.65 15.36 2.49
CA THR A 449 -35.95 15.82 3.69
C THR A 449 -35.85 14.68 4.71
N VAL A 450 -34.67 14.56 5.32
CA VAL A 450 -34.47 13.78 6.54
C VAL A 450 -34.86 14.61 7.77
N LEU A 451 -35.09 13.97 8.93
CA LEU A 451 -35.32 14.68 10.19
C LEU A 451 -33.99 15.22 10.74
N THR A 452 -33.96 16.50 11.08
CA THR A 452 -32.80 17.18 11.71
C THR A 452 -33.24 18.06 12.89
N GLN A 453 -32.35 18.27 13.87
CA GLN A 453 -32.61 19.03 15.10
C GLN A 453 -31.45 19.98 15.49
N ASP A 454 -31.80 21.22 15.81
CA ASP A 454 -30.93 22.12 16.59
C ASP A 454 -30.93 21.65 18.06
N ARG A 455 -29.73 21.41 18.58
CA ARG A 455 -29.45 20.86 19.92
C ARG A 455 -28.59 21.80 20.78
N SER A 456 -28.58 23.10 20.45
CA SER A 456 -27.94 24.14 21.27
C SER A 456 -28.53 24.21 22.70
N ASP A 457 -29.80 23.84 22.88
CA ASP A 457 -30.34 23.37 24.16
C ASP A 457 -30.64 21.86 24.07
N VAL A 458 -29.86 21.07 24.81
CA VAL A 458 -30.01 19.60 24.88
C VAL A 458 -31.31 19.15 25.54
N ASN A 459 -31.98 20.01 26.30
CA ASN A 459 -33.25 19.70 26.99
C ASN A 459 -34.48 20.05 26.13
N ASN A 460 -34.31 20.88 25.10
CA ASN A 460 -35.39 21.38 24.25
C ASN A 460 -34.96 21.37 22.76
N PRO A 461 -34.65 20.19 22.19
CA PRO A 461 -34.16 20.08 20.83
C PRO A 461 -35.22 20.54 19.81
N LYS A 462 -34.85 21.48 18.96
CA LYS A 462 -35.75 22.13 18.00
C LYS A 462 -35.63 21.47 16.63
N VAL A 463 -36.71 20.85 16.17
CA VAL A 463 -36.80 20.28 14.81
C VAL A 463 -36.58 21.37 13.76
N LEU A 464 -35.62 21.17 12.85
CA LEU A 464 -35.31 22.05 11.73
C LEU A 464 -35.98 21.57 10.45
N THR A 465 -35.76 20.30 10.08
CA THR A 465 -36.48 19.61 9.00
C THR A 465 -37.22 18.39 9.54
N LYS A 466 -38.35 18.03 8.93
CA LYS A 466 -39.06 16.78 9.20
C LYS A 466 -38.66 15.72 8.18
N TRP A 467 -38.88 14.45 8.53
CA TRP A 467 -38.86 13.37 7.55
C TRP A 467 -40.00 13.52 6.53
N ASP A 468 -39.68 13.46 5.23
CA ASP A 468 -40.63 13.47 4.10
C ASP A 468 -40.18 12.41 3.06
N PRO A 469 -40.69 11.17 3.13
CA PRO A 469 -40.22 10.07 2.30
C PRO A 469 -40.75 10.14 0.86
N ILE A 470 -40.00 9.51 -0.05
CA ILE A 470 -40.35 9.33 -1.47
C ILE A 470 -40.56 7.84 -1.76
N GLN A 471 -39.63 6.98 -1.34
CA GLN A 471 -39.66 5.52 -1.49
C GLN A 471 -38.96 4.85 -0.30
N ILE A 472 -39.43 3.68 0.13
CA ILE A 472 -38.78 2.84 1.16
C ILE A 472 -38.94 1.36 0.77
N THR A 473 -37.84 0.61 0.73
CA THR A 473 -37.86 -0.86 0.57
C THR A 473 -37.14 -1.53 1.74
N THR A 474 -37.81 -2.46 2.41
CA THR A 474 -37.24 -3.36 3.43
C THR A 474 -36.63 -4.61 2.82
N VAL A 475 -35.56 -5.14 3.41
CA VAL A 475 -34.87 -6.38 2.98
C VAL A 475 -34.51 -7.27 4.18
N ASP A 476 -34.53 -8.60 3.99
CA ASP A 476 -34.34 -9.59 5.06
C ASP A 476 -33.09 -9.31 5.93
N MET A 477 -31.96 -8.99 5.29
CA MET A 477 -30.74 -8.49 5.94
C MET A 477 -29.85 -7.74 4.94
N LEU A 478 -28.95 -6.89 5.44
CA LEU A 478 -27.81 -6.36 4.69
C LEU A 478 -26.68 -7.39 4.69
N LYS A 479 -26.05 -7.59 3.52
CA LYS A 479 -24.80 -8.35 3.40
C LYS A 479 -23.62 -7.48 3.82
N ASP A 480 -22.45 -8.08 3.98
CA ASP A 480 -21.20 -7.32 4.02
C ASP A 480 -20.84 -6.78 2.64
N GLY A 481 -20.05 -5.72 2.61
CA GLY A 481 -19.57 -5.12 1.38
C GLY A 481 -20.67 -4.40 0.62
N TRP A 482 -20.52 -4.38 -0.71
CA TRP A 482 -21.32 -3.55 -1.60
C TRP A 482 -22.69 -4.16 -1.89
N ASN A 483 -23.65 -3.82 -1.04
CA ASN A 483 -25.06 -4.11 -1.24
C ASN A 483 -25.57 -3.30 -2.45
N THR A 484 -26.37 -3.92 -3.32
CA THR A 484 -27.08 -3.24 -4.41
C THR A 484 -28.55 -3.63 -4.32
N LEU A 485 -29.38 -2.72 -3.84
CA LEU A 485 -30.77 -2.98 -3.46
C LEU A 485 -31.72 -2.08 -4.27
N PHE A 486 -32.85 -2.63 -4.71
CA PHE A 486 -33.79 -1.98 -5.62
C PHE A 486 -35.08 -1.54 -4.91
N PHE A 487 -35.68 -0.45 -5.37
CA PHE A 487 -36.99 0.01 -4.93
C PHE A 487 -38.12 -0.80 -5.57
N ASN A 488 -39.24 -0.96 -4.86
CA ASN A 488 -40.43 -1.61 -5.40
C ASN A 488 -41.04 -0.81 -6.57
N GLU A 489 -40.90 0.51 -6.54
CA GLU A 489 -41.31 1.44 -7.59
C GLU A 489 -40.15 2.41 -7.91
N PRO A 490 -39.72 2.52 -9.18
CA PRO A 490 -38.70 3.50 -9.58
C PRO A 490 -39.16 4.96 -9.45
N TYR A 491 -38.25 5.85 -9.05
CA TYR A 491 -38.49 7.29 -8.94
C TYR A 491 -37.92 8.05 -10.15
N GLU A 492 -38.74 8.78 -10.90
CA GLU A 492 -38.31 9.58 -12.05
C GLU A 492 -37.56 10.86 -11.64
N ILE A 493 -36.39 11.09 -12.24
CA ILE A 493 -35.57 12.28 -12.00
C ILE A 493 -36.11 13.44 -12.84
N THR A 494 -36.61 14.48 -12.19
CA THR A 494 -37.08 15.71 -12.83
C THR A 494 -36.01 16.81 -12.78
N ALA A 495 -36.19 17.89 -13.55
CA ALA A 495 -35.30 19.06 -13.51
C ALA A 495 -35.26 19.78 -12.14
N GLU A 496 -36.25 19.53 -11.27
CA GLU A 496 -36.31 20.07 -9.90
C GLU A 496 -36.14 18.99 -8.82
N SER A 497 -35.67 17.79 -9.19
CA SER A 497 -35.44 16.71 -8.23
C SER A 497 -34.18 16.99 -7.39
N GLU A 498 -34.37 17.04 -6.07
CA GLU A 498 -33.33 17.07 -5.05
C GLU A 498 -33.84 16.22 -3.87
N PHE A 499 -33.03 15.28 -3.38
CA PHE A 499 -33.44 14.30 -2.37
C PHE A 499 -32.25 13.67 -1.65
N PHE A 500 -32.50 13.15 -0.47
CA PHE A 500 -31.64 12.23 0.25
C PHE A 500 -31.88 10.79 -0.24
N ALA A 501 -30.80 10.04 -0.42
CA ALA A 501 -30.81 8.60 -0.65
C ALA A 501 -29.99 7.93 0.46
N GLY A 502 -30.53 6.91 1.12
CA GLY A 502 -29.86 6.32 2.29
C GLY A 502 -30.28 4.89 2.63
N ALA A 503 -29.61 4.36 3.66
CA ALA A 503 -29.82 3.01 4.20
C ALA A 503 -29.83 3.04 5.74
N TYR A 504 -30.60 2.13 6.34
CA TYR A 504 -30.88 2.13 7.78
C TYR A 504 -31.21 0.72 8.29
N ALA A 505 -30.61 0.33 9.41
CA ALA A 505 -30.73 -1.01 10.00
C ALA A 505 -30.62 -0.99 11.53
N TYR A 506 -31.02 -2.10 12.17
CA TYR A 506 -30.86 -2.30 13.61
C TYR A 506 -29.51 -2.93 13.93
N ASP A 507 -28.91 -2.53 15.04
CA ASP A 507 -27.73 -3.11 15.66
C ASP A 507 -28.16 -3.74 17.00
N ALA A 508 -28.22 -5.07 17.04
CA ALA A 508 -28.45 -5.82 18.28
C ALA A 508 -27.16 -6.16 19.05
N ALA A 509 -25.98 -5.89 18.47
CA ALA A 509 -24.68 -6.28 18.98
C ALA A 509 -24.01 -5.22 19.87
N ALA A 510 -24.49 -3.97 19.79
CA ALA A 510 -23.86 -2.76 20.29
C ALA A 510 -22.52 -2.41 19.58
N ALA A 511 -22.36 -2.77 18.31
CA ALA A 511 -21.10 -2.58 17.58
C ALA A 511 -20.93 -1.15 16.99
N GLY A 512 -22.04 -0.52 16.59
CA GLY A 512 -22.09 0.73 15.86
C GLY A 512 -21.75 0.59 14.36
N GLY A 513 -21.84 1.70 13.63
CA GLY A 513 -21.12 1.87 12.36
C GLY A 513 -21.52 0.93 11.20
N ILE A 514 -22.82 0.73 10.96
CA ILE A 514 -23.30 -0.17 9.90
C ILE A 514 -22.85 0.25 8.48
N LEU A 515 -22.64 1.54 8.21
CA LEU A 515 -22.22 2.04 6.89
C LEU A 515 -20.75 2.48 6.88
N VAL A 516 -20.09 2.27 5.74
CA VAL A 516 -18.65 2.54 5.56
C VAL A 516 -18.42 3.87 4.82
N ARG A 517 -17.35 4.60 5.18
CA ARG A 517 -16.88 5.81 4.48
C ARG A 517 -15.66 5.52 3.59
N SER A 518 -15.41 6.37 2.60
CA SER A 518 -14.21 6.28 1.75
C SER A 518 -12.97 6.61 2.57
N TYR A 519 -11.90 5.85 2.32
CA TYR A 519 -10.57 6.11 2.91
C TYR A 519 -9.59 6.74 1.91
N GLN A 520 -9.97 6.81 0.63
CA GLN A 520 -9.13 7.37 -0.45
C GLN A 520 -9.48 8.82 -0.80
N SER A 521 -10.67 9.29 -0.42
CA SER A 521 -11.18 10.62 -0.77
C SER A 521 -11.58 11.42 0.48
N PRO A 522 -11.02 12.62 0.73
CA PRO A 522 -11.54 13.52 1.76
C PRO A 522 -12.97 13.99 1.44
N GLY A 523 -13.72 14.37 2.47
CA GLY A 523 -15.14 14.74 2.42
C GLY A 523 -15.38 16.16 1.89
N VAL A 524 -14.98 16.43 0.65
CA VAL A 524 -14.99 17.79 0.04
C VAL A 524 -16.38 18.40 -0.24
N ASP A 525 -17.46 17.65 -0.01
CA ASP A 525 -18.85 18.12 -0.17
C ASP A 525 -19.69 17.74 1.06
N PRO A 526 -20.31 18.70 1.79
CA PRO A 526 -21.15 18.41 2.96
C PRO A 526 -22.44 17.63 2.64
N ASN A 527 -22.78 17.42 1.37
CA ASN A 527 -23.87 16.54 0.93
C ASN A 527 -23.45 15.05 0.86
N SER A 528 -22.15 14.76 1.02
CA SER A 528 -21.55 13.44 0.75
C SER A 528 -21.66 12.41 1.87
N ALA A 529 -22.02 12.82 3.09
CA ALA A 529 -22.31 11.92 4.20
C ALA A 529 -23.13 12.62 5.29
N TRP A 530 -24.33 12.07 5.55
CA TRP A 530 -25.24 12.46 6.62
C TRP A 530 -25.54 11.21 7.45
N ILE A 531 -25.15 11.19 8.73
CA ILE A 531 -25.22 9.99 9.57
C ILE A 531 -26.19 10.15 10.74
N SER A 532 -26.78 9.04 11.18
CA SER A 532 -27.73 8.97 12.29
C SER A 532 -27.47 7.77 13.21
N SER A 533 -27.69 7.97 14.51
CA SER A 533 -27.97 6.91 15.48
C SER A 533 -29.16 7.25 16.38
N ASN A 534 -29.92 6.23 16.79
CA ASN A 534 -31.11 6.40 17.61
C ASN A 534 -31.17 5.43 18.81
N TRP A 535 -31.55 5.96 19.97
CA TRP A 535 -31.48 5.30 21.28
C TRP A 535 -32.80 4.66 21.72
N GLY A 536 -33.94 4.99 21.10
CA GLY A 536 -35.25 4.56 21.59
C GLY A 536 -36.48 4.86 20.73
N GLU A 537 -36.32 5.47 19.55
CA GLU A 537 -37.43 5.66 18.61
C GLU A 537 -37.25 4.74 17.39
N TYR A 538 -38.09 3.71 17.31
CA TYR A 538 -37.92 2.57 16.39
C TYR A 538 -38.39 2.85 14.95
N ASP A 539 -38.87 4.04 14.62
CA ASP A 539 -39.42 4.40 13.29
C ASP A 539 -38.45 5.31 12.54
N ILE A 540 -38.19 5.04 11.26
CA ILE A 540 -37.26 5.86 10.45
C ILE A 540 -37.68 7.35 10.34
N GLU A 541 -38.98 7.63 10.51
CA GLU A 541 -39.52 8.99 10.56
C GLU A 541 -39.03 9.83 11.77
N LYS A 542 -38.46 9.15 12.78
CA LYS A 542 -37.99 9.72 14.06
C LYS A 542 -36.46 9.67 14.19
N VAL A 543 -35.76 9.34 13.10
CA VAL A 543 -34.31 9.10 13.02
C VAL A 543 -33.60 10.37 12.60
N ARG A 544 -32.53 10.74 13.31
CA ARG A 544 -31.93 12.07 13.26
C ARG A 544 -30.60 12.06 12.52
N PHE A 545 -30.61 12.65 11.34
CA PHE A 545 -29.43 12.79 10.49
C PHE A 545 -28.71 14.10 10.83
N ASP A 546 -28.37 14.28 12.11
CA ASP A 546 -27.72 15.49 12.63
C ASP A 546 -26.18 15.47 12.45
N GLY A 547 -25.61 14.30 12.14
CA GLY A 547 -24.17 14.14 11.90
C GLY A 547 -23.78 14.47 10.47
N ILE A 548 -23.35 15.70 10.22
CA ILE A 548 -22.67 16.10 8.98
C ILE A 548 -21.17 15.81 9.15
N VAL A 549 -20.62 15.01 8.25
CA VAL A 549 -19.21 14.56 8.26
C VAL A 549 -18.29 15.67 7.76
N ASN A 550 -17.09 15.80 8.34
CA ASN A 550 -16.12 16.83 7.94
C ASN A 550 -15.13 16.35 6.84
N GLU A 551 -14.34 17.29 6.33
CA GLU A 551 -13.45 17.04 5.19
C GLU A 551 -12.39 15.94 5.47
N ALA A 552 -11.94 15.79 6.72
CA ALA A 552 -10.94 14.78 7.09
C ALA A 552 -11.53 13.36 7.24
N GLU A 553 -12.85 13.20 7.21
CA GLU A 553 -13.56 11.98 7.57
C GLU A 553 -14.12 11.17 6.37
N GLY A 554 -14.26 11.81 5.21
CA GLY A 554 -14.58 11.16 3.92
C GLY A 554 -16.08 11.00 3.59
N PRO A 555 -16.45 10.86 2.30
CA PRO A 555 -17.82 10.60 1.87
C PRO A 555 -18.30 9.20 2.26
N LEU A 556 -19.62 8.98 2.35
CA LEU A 556 -20.18 7.63 2.46
C LEU A 556 -19.88 6.82 1.19
N LEU A 557 -19.59 5.54 1.36
CA LEU A 557 -19.53 4.57 0.25
C LEU A 557 -20.96 4.21 -0.18
N MET A 558 -21.59 5.16 -0.89
CA MET A 558 -23.00 5.12 -1.27
C MET A 558 -23.24 5.85 -2.59
N GLN A 559 -24.09 5.25 -3.42
CA GLN A 559 -24.45 5.68 -4.76
C GLN A 559 -25.92 5.33 -5.03
N ILE A 560 -26.65 6.17 -5.76
CA ILE A 560 -27.94 5.78 -6.35
C ILE A 560 -27.72 4.95 -7.63
N VAL A 561 -28.60 3.98 -7.86
CA VAL A 561 -28.65 3.16 -9.07
C VAL A 561 -29.69 3.75 -10.00
N ILE A 562 -29.27 4.18 -11.19
CA ILE A 562 -30.13 4.84 -12.19
C ILE A 562 -30.33 3.92 -13.40
N GLU A 563 -31.58 3.62 -13.72
CA GLU A 563 -32.00 3.15 -15.04
C GLU A 563 -32.03 4.36 -15.98
N PRO A 564 -31.13 4.44 -16.98
CA PRO A 564 -31.10 5.56 -17.91
C PRO A 564 -32.34 5.56 -18.81
N LYS A 565 -32.80 6.76 -19.17
CA LYS A 565 -33.93 6.95 -20.10
C LYS A 565 -33.74 6.22 -21.45
N GLU A 566 -32.50 6.15 -21.93
CA GLU A 566 -32.11 5.49 -23.16
C GLU A 566 -30.71 4.88 -23.03
N LEU A 567 -30.51 3.64 -23.49
CA LEU A 567 -29.19 2.99 -23.55
C LEU A 567 -28.45 3.34 -24.86
N GLY A 568 -28.35 4.63 -25.14
CA GLY A 568 -27.68 5.16 -26.34
C GLY A 568 -26.15 5.07 -26.26
N PRO A 569 -25.42 5.19 -27.40
CA PRO A 569 -23.95 5.03 -27.43
C PRO A 569 -23.18 5.92 -26.44
N THR A 570 -23.66 7.14 -26.22
CA THR A 570 -23.05 8.11 -25.29
C THR A 570 -23.39 7.82 -23.84
N THR A 571 -24.56 7.23 -23.55
CA THR A 571 -24.90 6.72 -22.20
C THR A 571 -24.07 5.48 -21.86
N LEU A 572 -23.88 4.59 -22.83
CA LEU A 572 -23.10 3.37 -22.67
C LEU A 572 -21.62 3.67 -22.42
N ASN A 573 -21.05 4.69 -23.08
CA ASN A 573 -19.62 5.01 -23.08
C ASN A 573 -19.35 6.43 -22.53
N ARG A 574 -19.51 6.62 -21.21
CA ARG A 574 -19.14 7.86 -20.52
C ARG A 574 -17.82 7.67 -19.76
N GLY A 575 -17.02 8.72 -19.66
CA GLY A 575 -15.81 8.75 -18.83
C GLY A 575 -15.46 10.18 -18.44
N VAL A 576 -14.71 10.33 -17.34
CA VAL A 576 -14.30 11.63 -16.80
C VAL A 576 -12.83 11.55 -16.39
N ILE A 577 -12.02 12.57 -16.70
CA ILE A 577 -10.71 12.76 -16.05
C ILE A 577 -10.86 13.61 -14.79
N ASN A 578 -10.48 13.07 -13.64
CA ASN A 578 -10.68 13.70 -12.32
C ASN A 578 -9.40 14.34 -11.75
N LYS A 579 -8.22 13.81 -12.10
CA LYS A 579 -6.91 14.35 -11.73
C LYS A 579 -5.96 14.32 -12.93
N LEU A 580 -5.02 15.25 -12.95
CA LEU A 580 -3.93 15.36 -13.92
C LEU A 580 -2.65 15.64 -13.13
N HIS A 581 -1.63 14.80 -13.31
CA HIS A 581 -0.31 14.98 -12.73
C HIS A 581 0.70 15.25 -13.86
N ALA A 582 1.49 16.31 -13.71
CA ALA A 582 2.56 16.72 -14.60
C ALA A 582 3.64 17.43 -13.74
N PRO A 583 4.92 17.39 -14.14
CA PRO A 583 6.00 17.99 -13.35
C PRO A 583 5.89 19.52 -13.38
N ALA A 584 6.18 20.18 -12.25
CA ALA A 584 6.08 21.63 -12.12
C ALA A 584 7.11 22.40 -12.97
N TYR A 585 8.25 21.79 -13.27
CA TYR A 585 9.12 22.19 -14.36
C TYR A 585 9.73 20.97 -15.05
N VAL A 586 10.25 21.16 -16.26
CA VAL A 586 11.01 20.15 -17.02
C VAL A 586 12.15 20.84 -17.75
N TYR A 587 13.29 20.17 -17.96
CA TYR A 587 14.29 20.72 -18.86
C TYR A 587 13.91 20.48 -20.33
N SER A 588 14.25 21.40 -21.23
CA SER A 588 13.93 21.34 -22.67
C SER A 588 14.63 20.20 -23.45
N ASN A 589 15.18 19.21 -22.74
CA ASN A 589 15.81 17.99 -23.27
C ASN A 589 15.38 16.72 -22.52
N GLU A 590 14.33 16.82 -21.70
CA GLU A 590 13.70 15.72 -20.94
C GLU A 590 12.27 15.47 -21.47
N GLU A 591 11.73 14.27 -21.27
CA GLU A 591 10.37 13.93 -21.72
C GLU A 591 9.30 14.40 -20.73
N ILE A 592 8.21 14.99 -21.23
CA ILE A 592 7.02 15.28 -20.42
C ILE A 592 6.08 14.07 -20.50
N LYS A 593 6.04 13.25 -19.44
CA LYS A 593 5.11 12.10 -19.29
C LYS A 593 4.09 12.37 -18.18
N PRO A 594 2.94 12.98 -18.49
CA PRO A 594 1.90 13.25 -17.51
C PRO A 594 0.99 12.02 -17.33
N THR A 595 0.29 11.96 -16.20
CA THR A 595 -0.71 10.91 -15.92
C THR A 595 -2.07 11.51 -15.59
N ILE A 596 -3.14 10.77 -15.87
CA ILE A 596 -4.53 11.17 -15.58
C ILE A 596 -5.22 10.11 -14.71
N GLU A 597 -6.11 10.54 -13.80
CA GLU A 597 -7.08 9.64 -13.19
C GLU A 597 -8.35 9.60 -14.05
N LEU A 598 -8.54 8.50 -14.76
CA LEU A 598 -9.74 8.21 -15.55
C LEU A 598 -10.78 7.50 -14.66
N PHE A 599 -11.99 8.06 -14.59
CA PHE A 599 -13.17 7.46 -13.96
C PHE A 599 -14.18 7.03 -15.02
N ASN A 600 -14.72 5.82 -14.88
CA ASN A 600 -15.80 5.31 -15.73
C ASN A 600 -17.19 5.65 -15.14
N SER A 601 -17.84 6.66 -15.70
CA SER A 601 -19.21 7.07 -15.37
C SER A 601 -20.28 6.45 -16.29
N GLY A 602 -19.88 5.56 -17.20
CA GLY A 602 -20.74 4.91 -18.19
C GLY A 602 -21.26 3.54 -17.76
N VAL A 603 -22.09 2.93 -18.61
CA VAL A 603 -22.65 1.59 -18.37
C VAL A 603 -21.63 0.49 -18.71
N LYS A 604 -20.90 0.63 -19.83
CA LYS A 604 -19.90 -0.33 -20.33
C LYS A 604 -18.53 -0.13 -19.71
N ALA A 605 -17.67 -1.15 -19.77
CA ALA A 605 -16.27 -1.01 -19.42
C ALA A 605 -15.49 -0.18 -20.47
N ILE A 606 -14.58 0.69 -20.04
CA ILE A 606 -13.72 1.47 -20.94
C ILE A 606 -12.54 0.61 -21.35
N SER A 607 -12.34 0.39 -22.65
CA SER A 607 -11.21 -0.35 -23.23
C SER A 607 -10.22 0.54 -23.99
N THR A 608 -10.72 1.63 -24.58
CA THR A 608 -9.93 2.66 -25.26
C THR A 608 -10.40 4.05 -24.85
N ILE A 609 -9.46 4.99 -24.76
CA ILE A 609 -9.73 6.43 -24.64
C ILE A 609 -8.99 7.19 -25.73
N LYS A 610 -9.52 8.37 -26.09
CA LYS A 610 -8.81 9.36 -26.92
C LYS A 610 -8.67 10.65 -26.14
N VAL A 611 -7.44 11.17 -26.11
CA VAL A 611 -7.08 12.36 -25.36
C VAL A 611 -6.43 13.36 -26.30
N GLU A 612 -6.87 14.61 -26.24
CA GLU A 612 -6.10 15.75 -26.79
C GLU A 612 -5.28 16.37 -25.66
N THR A 613 -3.99 16.55 -25.89
CA THR A 613 -3.11 17.40 -25.09
C THR A 613 -2.78 18.66 -25.87
N ASP A 614 -2.78 19.80 -25.20
CA ASP A 614 -2.55 21.13 -25.78
C ASP A 614 -1.54 21.86 -24.87
N LEU A 615 -0.34 22.12 -25.40
CA LEU A 615 0.78 22.73 -24.68
C LEU A 615 1.21 23.98 -25.44
N ALA A 616 0.92 25.17 -24.89
CA ALA A 616 1.14 26.46 -25.57
C ALA A 616 0.52 26.56 -27.00
N GLY A 617 -0.55 25.81 -27.29
CA GLY A 617 -1.16 25.73 -28.63
C GLY A 617 -0.66 24.58 -29.50
N HIS A 618 0.37 23.85 -29.09
CA HIS A 618 0.81 22.62 -29.73
C HIS A 618 -0.13 21.49 -29.32
N LYS A 619 -1.00 21.10 -30.26
CA LYS A 619 -2.03 20.07 -30.06
C LYS A 619 -1.57 18.70 -30.54
N GLN A 620 -1.62 17.72 -29.64
CA GLN A 620 -1.31 16.32 -29.88
C GLN A 620 -2.52 15.46 -29.50
N THR A 621 -2.96 14.60 -30.41
CA THR A 621 -4.05 13.63 -30.14
C THR A 621 -3.48 12.24 -30.03
N GLN A 622 -3.87 11.52 -28.98
CA GLN A 622 -3.42 10.16 -28.68
C GLN A 622 -4.62 9.25 -28.42
N VAL A 623 -4.55 8.02 -28.94
CA VAL A 623 -5.51 6.94 -28.63
C VAL A 623 -4.79 5.94 -27.73
N ILE A 624 -5.27 5.79 -26.50
CA ILE A 624 -4.68 4.92 -25.49
C ILE A 624 -5.60 3.72 -25.32
N LYS A 625 -5.09 2.53 -25.65
CA LYS A 625 -5.74 1.27 -25.30
C LYS A 625 -5.34 0.88 -23.88
N LEU A 626 -6.32 0.68 -23.01
CA LEU A 626 -6.05 0.22 -21.64
C LEU A 626 -5.66 -1.28 -21.70
N PRO A 627 -4.58 -1.73 -21.02
CA PRO A 627 -4.19 -3.15 -21.01
C PRO A 627 -5.27 -4.10 -20.47
N LYS A 628 -6.13 -3.58 -19.60
CA LYS A 628 -7.35 -4.19 -19.06
C LYS A 628 -8.42 -3.10 -19.02
N SER A 629 -9.66 -3.46 -19.35
CA SER A 629 -10.78 -2.52 -19.36
C SER A 629 -11.17 -2.06 -17.95
N LEU A 630 -11.64 -0.81 -17.85
CA LEU A 630 -12.08 -0.18 -16.62
C LEU A 630 -13.60 -0.33 -16.47
N ALA A 631 -14.07 -1.19 -15.57
CA ALA A 631 -15.50 -1.42 -15.36
C ALA A 631 -16.24 -0.17 -14.81
N SER A 632 -17.58 -0.19 -14.89
CA SER A 632 -18.42 0.94 -14.44
C SER A 632 -18.17 1.32 -12.98
N SER A 633 -18.15 2.62 -12.70
CA SER A 633 -17.89 3.21 -11.37
C SER A 633 -16.47 2.99 -10.81
N LEU A 634 -15.50 2.50 -11.59
CA LEU A 634 -14.09 2.44 -11.16
C LEU A 634 -13.29 3.65 -11.66
N SER A 635 -12.23 3.98 -10.90
CA SER A 635 -11.13 4.87 -11.33
C SER A 635 -9.86 4.08 -11.65
N LYS A 636 -9.02 4.62 -12.54
CA LYS A 636 -7.67 4.12 -12.82
C LYS A 636 -6.74 5.24 -13.27
N VAL A 637 -5.49 5.21 -12.79
CA VAL A 637 -4.42 6.07 -13.31
C VAL A 637 -3.97 5.55 -14.68
N VAL A 638 -3.86 6.45 -15.65
CA VAL A 638 -3.42 6.17 -17.02
C VAL A 638 -2.26 7.11 -17.36
N GLU A 639 -1.12 6.54 -17.75
CA GLU A 639 0.01 7.29 -18.29
C GLU A 639 -0.28 7.74 -19.73
N LEU A 640 0.04 9.00 -20.05
CA LEU A 640 -0.06 9.53 -21.41
C LEU A 640 1.26 9.30 -22.17
N GLN A 641 1.19 9.31 -23.49
CA GLN A 641 2.40 9.34 -24.32
C GLN A 641 3.20 10.63 -24.06
N PRO A 642 4.52 10.66 -24.34
CA PRO A 642 5.33 11.86 -24.23
C PRO A 642 4.71 13.03 -24.98
N ILE A 643 4.60 14.18 -24.32
CA ILE A 643 4.11 15.42 -24.93
C ILE A 643 5.23 16.08 -25.72
N ASP A 644 4.97 16.44 -26.97
CA ASP A 644 5.90 17.26 -27.77
C ASP A 644 6.01 18.67 -27.18
N HIS A 645 7.24 19.15 -27.03
CA HIS A 645 7.56 20.49 -26.56
C HIS A 645 8.74 21.14 -27.30
N GLU A 646 9.11 20.66 -28.49
CA GLU A 646 10.26 21.19 -29.23
C GLU A 646 10.12 22.70 -29.48
N GLY A 647 11.09 23.47 -28.97
CA GLY A 647 11.12 24.94 -29.09
C GLY A 647 10.25 25.72 -28.09
N ILE A 648 9.51 25.05 -27.20
CA ILE A 648 8.71 25.70 -26.15
C ILE A 648 9.61 26.00 -24.93
N PHE A 649 9.53 27.21 -24.38
CA PHE A 649 10.29 27.64 -23.21
C PHE A 649 9.47 28.56 -22.29
N GLY A 650 9.80 28.59 -21.00
CA GLY A 650 9.15 29.42 -20.00
C GLY A 650 7.84 28.81 -19.46
N LYS A 651 7.04 29.65 -18.78
CA LYS A 651 5.81 29.22 -18.10
C LYS A 651 4.72 28.93 -19.13
N THR A 652 4.12 27.75 -19.03
CA THR A 652 3.08 27.26 -19.92
C THR A 652 2.03 26.47 -19.11
N GLU A 653 0.96 26.08 -19.79
CA GLU A 653 -0.10 25.25 -19.23
C GLU A 653 -0.30 24.06 -20.17
N LEU A 654 -0.17 22.85 -19.62
CA LEU A 654 -0.58 21.61 -20.26
C LEU A 654 -2.08 21.44 -20.02
N LYS A 655 -2.89 21.64 -21.05
CA LYS A 655 -4.30 21.29 -21.05
C LYS A 655 -4.47 19.86 -21.57
N VAL A 656 -5.32 19.08 -20.91
CA VAL A 656 -5.66 17.70 -21.28
C VAL A 656 -7.17 17.57 -21.37
N THR A 657 -7.65 17.01 -22.49
CA THR A 657 -9.09 16.87 -22.80
C THR A 657 -9.41 15.44 -23.19
N LEU A 658 -10.32 14.78 -22.46
CA LEU A 658 -10.84 13.45 -22.83
C LEU A 658 -11.92 13.62 -23.92
N LEU A 659 -11.64 13.15 -25.13
CA LEU A 659 -12.50 13.33 -26.31
C LEU A 659 -13.45 12.15 -26.56
N GLU A 660 -12.93 10.93 -26.55
CA GLU A 660 -13.68 9.72 -26.88
C GLU A 660 -13.41 8.61 -25.86
N VAL A 661 -14.42 7.76 -25.66
CA VAL A 661 -14.41 6.55 -24.82
C VAL A 661 -14.97 5.42 -25.67
N ASN A 662 -14.25 4.31 -25.81
CA ASN A 662 -14.63 3.18 -26.69
C ASN A 662 -15.03 3.63 -28.11
N GLU A 663 -14.23 4.53 -28.71
CA GLU A 663 -14.46 5.09 -30.07
C GLU A 663 -15.77 5.93 -30.21
N VAL A 664 -16.46 6.24 -29.10
CA VAL A 664 -17.61 7.14 -29.06
C VAL A 664 -17.20 8.50 -28.48
N ALA A 665 -17.55 9.58 -29.17
CA ALA A 665 -17.28 10.95 -28.72
C ALA A 665 -18.15 11.31 -27.50
N LEU A 666 -17.54 11.97 -26.52
CA LEU A 666 -18.24 12.45 -25.33
C LEU A 666 -19.04 13.74 -25.64
N GLU A 667 -20.30 13.78 -25.22
CA GLU A 667 -21.16 14.97 -25.34
C GLU A 667 -20.64 16.15 -24.50
N ALA A 668 -20.02 15.85 -23.36
CA ALA A 668 -19.33 16.79 -22.48
C ALA A 668 -17.89 16.29 -22.20
N PRO A 669 -16.91 16.65 -23.05
CA PRO A 669 -15.49 16.35 -22.82
C PRO A 669 -15.01 16.91 -21.47
N SER A 670 -14.36 16.06 -20.68
CA SER A 670 -13.73 16.50 -19.42
C SER A 670 -12.35 17.09 -19.71
N VAL A 671 -12.04 18.20 -19.05
CA VAL A 671 -10.85 19.02 -19.29
C VAL A 671 -10.14 19.27 -17.97
N LEU A 672 -8.82 19.06 -17.95
CA LEU A 672 -7.94 19.42 -16.84
C LEU A 672 -6.75 20.23 -17.35
N THR A 673 -6.13 21.01 -16.46
CA THR A 673 -5.01 21.91 -16.76
C THR A 673 -3.95 21.82 -15.68
N ALA A 674 -2.69 21.58 -16.07
CA ALA A 674 -1.54 21.60 -15.18
C ALA A 674 -0.55 22.69 -15.62
N LYS A 675 -0.06 23.48 -14.68
CA LYS A 675 0.93 24.54 -14.94
C LYS A 675 2.33 23.99 -14.78
N LEU A 676 3.19 24.30 -15.74
CA LEU A 676 4.59 23.86 -15.76
C LEU A 676 5.50 24.93 -16.37
N GLU A 677 6.79 24.83 -16.12
CA GLU A 677 7.82 25.68 -16.75
C GLU A 677 8.84 24.85 -17.52
N ILE A 678 9.09 25.20 -18.78
CA ILE A 678 10.06 24.48 -19.64
C ILE A 678 11.36 25.27 -19.68
N LEU A 679 12.44 24.69 -19.18
CA LEU A 679 13.67 25.40 -18.80
C LEU A 679 14.89 24.93 -19.56
N LYS A 680 15.80 25.85 -19.88
CA LYS A 680 17.15 25.51 -20.34
C LYS A 680 18.06 25.17 -19.16
N ARG A 681 19.10 24.38 -19.42
CA ARG A 681 20.09 23.92 -18.42
C ARG A 681 21.02 25.02 -17.87
N ASP A 682 20.95 26.22 -18.43
CA ASP A 682 21.64 27.43 -17.97
C ASP A 682 20.71 28.40 -17.22
N GLU A 683 19.40 28.36 -17.49
CA GLU A 683 18.35 29.14 -16.82
C GLU A 683 18.02 28.61 -15.40
N ALA A 684 18.24 27.32 -15.15
CA ALA A 684 17.99 26.67 -13.87
C ALA A 684 18.88 25.43 -13.69
N TYR A 685 19.04 24.99 -12.44
CA TYR A 685 19.89 23.86 -12.05
C TYR A 685 19.16 22.92 -11.08
N ALA A 686 19.65 21.67 -10.97
CA ALA A 686 19.17 20.75 -9.95
C ALA A 686 19.46 21.31 -8.54
N ARG A 687 18.46 21.21 -7.66
CA ARG A 687 18.57 21.58 -6.25
C ARG A 687 19.10 20.39 -5.45
N THR A 688 20.13 20.65 -4.66
CA THR A 688 20.60 19.83 -3.54
C THR A 688 19.97 20.43 -2.28
N THR A 689 19.15 19.66 -1.58
CA THR A 689 18.49 20.11 -0.34
C THR A 689 19.49 20.09 0.82
N LEU A 690 19.66 21.21 1.52
CA LEU A 690 20.33 21.23 2.83
C LEU A 690 19.40 20.63 3.89
N VAL A 691 19.89 19.63 4.62
CA VAL A 691 19.17 18.94 5.70
C VAL A 691 19.88 19.21 7.02
N GLU A 692 19.32 20.11 7.81
CA GLU A 692 19.81 20.46 9.16
C GLU A 692 19.06 19.58 10.19
N ILE A 693 19.71 18.52 10.68
CA ILE A 693 19.18 17.60 11.69
C ILE A 693 19.49 18.14 13.09
N PHE A 694 18.56 18.04 14.03
CA PHE A 694 18.73 18.45 15.42
C PHE A 694 18.63 17.25 16.38
N THR A 695 19.76 16.92 17.02
CA THR A 695 19.97 15.73 17.86
C THR A 695 20.68 16.11 19.18
N SER A 696 20.84 15.17 20.12
CA SER A 696 21.49 15.39 21.43
C SER A 696 21.75 14.08 22.17
N GLU A 697 22.85 13.98 22.92
CA GLU A 697 23.07 12.84 23.82
C GLU A 697 21.99 12.68 24.90
N GLY A 698 21.34 13.78 25.33
CA GLY A 698 20.24 13.73 26.30
C GLY A 698 18.90 13.27 25.70
N CYS A 699 18.84 13.04 24.40
CA CYS A 699 17.64 12.67 23.67
C CYS A 699 17.45 11.14 23.61
N PRO A 700 16.47 10.55 24.32
CA PRO A 700 16.30 9.09 24.34
C PRO A 700 15.75 8.52 23.02
N ASN A 701 15.16 9.36 22.18
CA ASN A 701 14.54 8.94 20.91
C ASN A 701 15.47 9.16 19.70
N CYS A 702 16.52 9.97 19.84
CA CYS A 702 17.37 10.37 18.71
C CYS A 702 18.10 9.18 18.06
N PRO A 703 18.72 8.24 18.79
CA PRO A 703 19.40 7.09 18.16
C PRO A 703 18.49 6.21 17.29
N ALA A 704 17.18 6.20 17.55
CA ALA A 704 16.20 5.47 16.74
C ALA A 704 15.71 6.30 15.54
N GLY A 705 15.61 7.63 15.68
CA GLY A 705 15.32 8.54 14.56
C GLY A 705 16.49 8.61 13.58
N ASP A 706 17.69 8.87 14.09
CA ASP A 706 18.94 8.95 13.34
C ASP A 706 19.15 7.68 12.49
N GLN A 707 19.02 6.50 13.13
CA GLN A 707 19.11 5.19 12.46
C GLN A 707 18.02 5.00 11.38
N ARG A 708 16.75 5.29 11.68
CA ARG A 708 15.65 5.11 10.70
C ARG A 708 15.83 6.01 9.47
N MET A 709 16.24 7.26 9.68
CA MET A 709 16.50 8.20 8.59
C MET A 709 17.74 7.79 7.76
N GLU A 710 18.83 7.34 8.40
CA GLU A 710 19.98 6.81 7.67
C GLU A 710 19.61 5.55 6.87
N ASP A 711 18.92 4.57 7.46
CA ASP A 711 18.52 3.34 6.75
C ASP A 711 17.60 3.64 5.55
N LEU A 712 16.64 4.57 5.72
CA LEU A 712 15.73 5.00 4.65
C LEU A 712 16.48 5.70 3.50
N ILE A 713 17.39 6.63 3.79
CA ILE A 713 18.17 7.35 2.78
C ILE A 713 19.20 6.43 2.10
N ASN A 714 19.72 5.41 2.79
CA ASN A 714 20.73 4.49 2.27
C ASN A 714 20.19 3.36 1.38
N LYS A 715 18.87 3.23 1.22
CA LYS A 715 18.29 2.18 0.35
C LYS A 715 18.69 2.35 -1.12
N PRO A 716 18.90 1.26 -1.89
CA PRO A 716 19.37 1.34 -3.28
C PRO A 716 18.50 2.19 -4.22
N GLU A 717 17.18 2.13 -4.07
CA GLU A 717 16.21 2.89 -4.85
C GLU A 717 16.19 4.39 -4.51
N ASN A 718 16.62 4.75 -3.30
CA ASN A 718 16.73 6.14 -2.85
C ASN A 718 18.06 6.81 -3.23
N ALA A 719 18.93 6.14 -3.99
CA ALA A 719 20.24 6.66 -4.37
C ALA A 719 20.19 8.04 -5.06
N GLU A 720 19.26 8.26 -6.00
CA GLU A 720 19.10 9.58 -6.66
C GLU A 720 18.60 10.69 -5.72
N ILE A 721 17.87 10.33 -4.65
CA ILE A 721 17.42 11.28 -3.64
C ILE A 721 18.61 11.62 -2.73
N LYS A 722 19.32 10.59 -2.25
CA LYS A 722 20.51 10.70 -1.42
C LYS A 722 21.60 11.57 -2.05
N ASP A 723 21.87 11.41 -3.35
CA ASP A 723 22.84 12.22 -4.09
C ASP A 723 22.44 13.71 -4.20
N ARG A 724 21.21 14.08 -3.80
CA ARG A 724 20.71 15.46 -3.69
C ARG A 724 20.54 15.95 -2.25
N LEU A 725 21.05 15.25 -1.23
CA LEU A 725 21.02 15.73 0.15
C LEU A 725 22.41 16.20 0.62
N ALA A 726 22.45 17.37 1.24
CA ALA A 726 23.61 17.84 2.00
C ALA A 726 23.23 17.85 3.49
N ILE A 727 23.77 16.92 4.28
CA ILE A 727 23.29 16.58 5.63
C ILE A 727 24.26 17.09 6.70
N VAL A 728 23.73 17.78 7.71
CA VAL A 728 24.48 18.25 8.88
C VAL A 728 23.71 17.99 10.18
N SER A 729 24.42 17.41 11.16
CA SER A 729 23.89 17.06 12.49
C SER A 729 24.28 18.12 13.52
N HIS A 730 23.28 18.86 14.00
CA HIS A 730 23.38 19.87 15.04
C HIS A 730 23.04 19.27 16.39
N HIS A 731 24.05 19.17 17.27
CA HIS A 731 23.82 18.88 18.68
C HIS A 731 23.22 20.11 19.37
N ALA A 732 21.91 20.09 19.65
CA ALA A 732 21.13 21.25 20.09
C ALA A 732 19.73 20.89 20.65
N PHE A 733 19.04 21.90 21.16
CA PHE A 733 17.63 21.97 21.59
C PHE A 733 17.21 21.07 22.76
N ASN A 734 17.47 19.78 22.71
CA ASN A 734 17.41 18.93 23.90
C ASN A 734 18.70 19.09 24.73
N VAL A 735 18.78 18.45 25.90
CA VAL A 735 19.79 18.68 26.95
C VAL A 735 21.22 18.85 26.37
N PRO A 736 21.92 19.97 26.68
CA PRO A 736 23.28 20.21 26.22
C PRO A 736 24.25 19.07 26.48
N ASP A 737 24.97 18.67 25.43
CA ASP A 737 26.01 17.64 25.47
C ASP A 737 27.40 18.21 25.13
N PHE A 738 28.37 17.33 24.90
CA PHE A 738 29.75 17.73 24.64
C PHE A 738 30.03 18.15 23.18
N MET A 739 29.13 17.89 22.24
CA MET A 739 29.26 18.22 20.81
C MET A 739 28.52 19.51 20.42
N MET A 740 27.63 20.01 21.28
CA MET A 740 26.92 21.27 21.10
C MET A 740 27.89 22.47 20.94
N ILE A 741 27.69 23.24 19.85
CA ILE A 741 28.41 24.49 19.58
C ILE A 741 27.45 25.69 19.47
N PRO A 742 27.91 26.95 19.66
CA PRO A 742 27.01 28.12 19.67
C PRO A 742 26.21 28.34 18.38
N TYR A 743 26.73 27.96 17.22
CA TYR A 743 25.99 28.03 15.95
C TYR A 743 24.73 27.15 15.99
N SER A 744 24.88 25.90 16.41
CA SER A 744 23.78 24.94 16.54
C SER A 744 22.70 25.40 17.53
N GLN A 745 23.10 26.14 18.59
CA GLN A 745 22.13 26.74 19.52
C GLN A 745 21.34 27.89 18.89
N GLY A 746 21.99 28.79 18.15
CA GLY A 746 21.34 29.97 17.57
C GLY A 746 20.31 29.68 16.47
N LEU A 747 20.37 28.49 15.85
CA LEU A 747 19.31 27.99 14.95
C LEU A 747 17.95 27.81 15.66
N GLY A 748 17.91 27.86 17.01
CA GLY A 748 16.68 27.82 17.80
C GLY A 748 15.69 28.96 17.52
N ALA A 749 16.13 30.04 16.85
CA ALA A 749 15.23 31.08 16.37
C ALA A 749 14.20 30.55 15.34
N PHE A 750 14.55 29.52 14.55
CA PHE A 750 13.61 28.84 13.63
C PHE A 750 12.61 27.90 14.35
N ALA A 751 12.83 27.61 15.63
CA ALA A 751 12.14 26.58 16.41
C ALA A 751 10.99 27.08 17.29
N GLY A 752 10.62 28.36 17.21
CA GLY A 752 9.83 29.04 18.23
C GLY A 752 8.51 28.35 18.59
N VAL A 753 8.12 28.42 19.87
CA VAL A 753 6.86 27.86 20.40
C VAL A 753 6.02 28.97 21.02
N LEU A 754 4.70 28.95 20.79
CA LEU A 754 3.74 29.77 21.52
C LEU A 754 3.29 28.98 22.75
N ASN A 755 3.55 29.48 23.96
CA ASN A 755 3.15 28.79 25.19
C ASN A 755 1.69 29.06 25.56
N SER A 756 1.14 28.25 26.47
CA SER A 756 -0.25 28.34 26.94
C SER A 756 -0.61 29.64 27.68
N GLY A 757 0.38 30.50 27.99
CA GLY A 757 0.19 31.86 28.49
C GLY A 757 0.19 32.94 27.40
N GLY A 758 0.22 32.56 26.11
CA GLY A 758 0.23 33.49 24.98
C GLY A 758 1.58 34.17 24.72
N ARG A 759 2.67 33.74 25.37
CA ARG A 759 4.02 34.25 25.12
C ARG A 759 4.78 33.33 24.18
N ILE A 760 5.47 33.91 23.20
CA ILE A 760 6.39 33.19 22.32
C ILE A 760 7.73 32.99 23.02
N THR A 761 8.32 31.81 22.84
CA THR A 761 9.66 31.45 23.31
C THR A 761 10.41 30.66 22.23
N LEU A 762 11.62 31.11 21.89
CA LEU A 762 12.54 30.48 20.93
C LEU A 762 13.34 29.32 21.58
N ALA A 763 12.68 28.54 22.44
CA ALA A 763 13.35 27.79 23.51
C ALA A 763 13.17 26.26 23.45
N SER A 764 12.37 25.71 22.53
CA SER A 764 12.15 24.26 22.43
C SER A 764 11.58 23.80 21.08
N ALA A 765 12.45 23.56 20.09
CA ALA A 765 12.17 22.41 19.21
C ALA A 765 12.39 21.13 20.01
N GLY A 766 11.69 20.06 19.62
CA GLY A 766 12.02 18.71 20.10
C GLY A 766 13.30 18.20 19.44
N SER A 767 13.78 17.06 19.92
CA SER A 767 14.75 16.23 19.21
C SER A 767 14.27 14.76 19.28
N PRO A 768 14.45 13.96 18.22
CA PRO A 768 15.05 14.34 16.94
C PRO A 768 14.08 15.13 16.06
N THR A 769 14.58 16.18 15.41
CA THR A 769 13.85 16.99 14.41
C THR A 769 14.78 17.35 13.26
N ASN A 770 14.22 17.83 12.14
CA ASN A 770 15.00 18.29 10.99
C ASN A 770 14.39 19.53 10.33
N MET A 771 15.20 20.19 9.50
CA MET A 771 14.83 21.38 8.72
C MET A 771 15.44 21.26 7.32
N PHE A 772 14.68 21.70 6.31
CA PHE A 772 14.99 21.49 4.89
C PHE A 772 15.07 22.84 4.16
N ASP A 773 16.25 23.15 3.60
CA ASP A 773 16.52 24.41 2.87
C ASP A 773 16.13 25.71 3.61
N ARG A 774 15.91 25.63 4.94
CA ARG A 774 15.35 26.73 5.76
C ARG A 774 14.03 27.30 5.21
N LYS A 775 13.24 26.49 4.49
CA LYS A 775 11.95 26.87 3.88
C LYS A 775 10.82 25.91 4.27
N PRO A 776 9.54 26.36 4.26
CA PRO A 776 8.40 25.47 4.46
C PRO A 776 8.31 24.40 3.37
N GLN A 777 7.93 23.18 3.77
CA GLN A 777 7.78 22.02 2.89
C GLN A 777 6.29 21.69 2.72
N ALA A 778 5.81 21.70 1.48
CA ALA A 778 4.40 21.43 1.17
C ALA A 778 4.01 20.00 1.56
N GLY A 779 2.83 19.83 2.18
CA GLY A 779 2.34 18.53 2.64
C GLY A 779 2.92 18.04 3.97
N MET A 780 3.92 18.72 4.55
CA MET A 780 4.47 18.38 5.88
C MET A 780 3.96 19.34 6.95
N MET A 781 3.45 18.80 8.08
CA MET A 781 2.99 19.63 9.20
C MET A 781 4.17 20.00 10.11
N GLY A 782 4.73 21.20 9.90
CA GLY A 782 5.71 21.78 10.81
C GLY A 782 5.10 22.11 12.18
N ALA A 783 5.94 22.15 13.22
CA ALA A 783 5.52 22.26 14.62
C ALA A 783 4.78 23.56 15.03
N ARG A 784 4.40 24.41 14.06
CA ARG A 784 3.78 25.74 14.26
C ARG A 784 2.66 26.09 13.29
N GLY A 785 2.17 25.15 12.48
CA GLY A 785 1.25 25.45 11.38
C GLY A 785 1.98 26.01 10.16
N SER A 786 1.34 26.90 9.38
CA SER A 786 1.73 27.24 8.00
C SER A 786 3.15 27.76 7.80
N ASN A 787 3.75 28.41 8.80
CA ASN A 787 5.08 29.01 8.72
C ASN A 787 6.16 28.17 9.44
N GLY A 788 5.82 26.99 9.95
CA GLY A 788 6.77 26.10 10.63
C GLY A 788 7.71 25.38 9.67
N ILE A 789 9.03 25.55 9.84
CA ILE A 789 10.07 24.95 8.98
C ILE A 789 10.91 23.85 9.66
N ILE A 790 10.62 23.55 10.93
CA ILE A 790 11.17 22.40 11.65
C ILE A 790 10.09 21.33 11.77
N TYR A 791 10.46 20.10 11.42
CA TYR A 791 9.59 18.93 11.32
C TYR A 791 10.07 17.81 12.26
N SER A 792 9.20 16.83 12.51
CA SER A 792 9.62 15.53 13.01
C SER A 792 10.66 14.92 12.06
N MET A 793 11.64 14.20 12.62
CA MET A 793 12.62 13.48 11.81
C MET A 793 11.90 12.51 10.85
N ILE A 794 12.28 12.53 9.57
CA ILE A 794 11.60 11.75 8.54
C ILE A 794 11.69 10.24 8.85
N SER A 795 10.57 9.56 8.62
CA SER A 795 10.34 8.19 9.05
C SER A 795 9.77 7.28 7.97
N SER A 796 9.09 7.84 6.97
CA SER A 796 8.42 7.11 5.91
C SER A 796 8.96 7.48 4.54
N GLN A 797 8.83 6.58 3.56
CA GLN A 797 9.19 6.87 2.17
C GLN A 797 8.40 8.08 1.65
N LYS A 798 7.11 8.18 2.03
CA LYS A 798 6.22 9.31 1.72
C LYS A 798 6.79 10.67 2.15
N GLU A 799 7.43 10.77 3.32
CA GLU A 799 8.06 12.02 3.78
C GLU A 799 9.34 12.33 2.99
N LEU A 800 10.16 11.31 2.68
CA LEU A 800 11.34 11.48 1.83
C LEU A 800 10.97 11.88 0.40
N ASP A 801 9.90 11.29 -0.15
CA ASP A 801 9.34 11.63 -1.45
C ASP A 801 8.81 13.06 -1.48
N LEU A 802 8.15 13.56 -0.42
CA LEU A 802 7.74 14.97 -0.32
C LEU A 802 8.93 15.94 -0.37
N ILE A 803 10.05 15.60 0.28
CA ILE A 803 11.30 16.39 0.17
C ILE A 803 11.93 16.27 -1.23
N SER A 804 11.86 15.08 -1.84
CA SER A 804 12.33 14.82 -3.19
C SER A 804 11.54 15.65 -4.21
N GLU A 805 10.21 15.62 -4.17
CA GLU A 805 9.33 16.41 -5.03
C GLU A 805 9.41 17.92 -4.73
N ALA A 806 9.65 18.34 -3.48
CA ALA A 806 9.99 19.73 -3.18
C ALA A 806 11.28 20.19 -3.87
N SER A 807 12.28 19.31 -4.01
CA SER A 807 13.51 19.59 -4.77
C SER A 807 13.34 19.54 -6.31
N LYS A 808 12.37 18.76 -6.80
CA LYS A 808 12.01 18.64 -8.23
C LYS A 808 10.97 19.65 -8.70
N SER A 809 10.29 20.35 -7.79
CA SER A 809 9.28 21.38 -8.12
C SER A 809 9.81 22.81 -8.03
N ASP A 810 10.80 23.05 -7.16
CA ASP A 810 11.48 24.34 -7.00
C ASP A 810 12.97 24.22 -7.39
N PRO A 811 13.35 24.55 -8.65
CA PRO A 811 14.72 24.41 -9.12
C PRO A 811 15.65 25.45 -8.50
N ALA A 812 16.94 25.13 -8.43
CA ALA A 812 17.94 26.06 -7.96
C ALA A 812 18.35 27.05 -9.06
N TYR A 813 18.26 28.36 -8.79
CA TYR A 813 18.77 29.41 -9.68
C TYR A 813 20.27 29.68 -9.53
N VAL A 814 20.96 28.88 -8.72
CA VAL A 814 22.42 28.88 -8.61
C VAL A 814 22.93 27.44 -8.46
N ARG A 815 24.01 27.10 -9.15
CA ARG A 815 24.75 25.85 -8.96
C ARG A 815 26.07 26.14 -8.26
N LEU A 816 26.53 25.22 -7.42
CA LEU A 816 27.86 25.26 -6.82
C LEU A 816 28.48 23.86 -6.72
N GLU A 817 29.81 23.83 -6.69
CA GLU A 817 30.64 22.68 -6.39
C GLU A 817 31.58 23.07 -5.24
N VAL A 818 31.78 22.17 -4.28
CA VAL A 818 32.82 22.29 -3.26
C VAL A 818 33.97 21.33 -3.55
N LYS A 819 35.20 21.83 -3.46
CA LYS A 819 36.47 21.12 -3.70
C LYS A 819 37.37 21.28 -2.46
N PRO A 820 37.24 20.40 -1.45
CA PRO A 820 37.99 20.46 -0.20
C PRO A 820 39.26 19.59 -0.26
N TRP A 821 40.44 20.19 -0.45
CA TRP A 821 41.73 19.49 -0.50
C TRP A 821 42.57 19.74 0.76
N PHE A 822 42.87 18.68 1.51
CA PHE A 822 43.72 18.74 2.70
C PHE A 822 45.20 18.53 2.37
N LYS A 823 46.00 19.56 2.61
CA LYS A 823 47.45 19.55 2.46
C LYS A 823 48.12 19.13 3.77
N LYS A 824 48.51 17.86 3.82
CA LYS A 824 49.07 17.15 4.99
C LYS A 824 50.27 17.86 5.62
N GLU A 825 51.19 18.38 4.82
CA GLU A 825 52.46 18.96 5.30
C GLU A 825 52.27 20.27 6.07
N SER A 826 51.09 20.89 5.95
CA SER A 826 50.74 22.18 6.56
C SER A 826 49.49 22.15 7.44
N ASN A 827 48.85 20.98 7.62
CA ASN A 827 47.54 20.84 8.29
C ASN A 827 46.49 21.87 7.79
N LEU A 828 46.51 22.14 6.48
CA LEU A 828 45.75 23.21 5.86
C LEU A 828 44.75 22.63 4.86
N LEU A 829 43.47 22.95 5.03
CA LEU A 829 42.41 22.59 4.10
C LEU A 829 42.15 23.76 3.15
N LYS A 830 42.47 23.57 1.87
CA LYS A 830 42.05 24.47 0.79
C LYS A 830 40.63 24.09 0.41
N VAL A 831 39.66 24.96 0.66
CA VAL A 831 38.29 24.81 0.19
C VAL A 831 38.07 25.78 -0.96
N THR A 832 38.03 25.26 -2.19
CA THR A 832 37.52 26.02 -3.34
C THR A 832 36.02 25.75 -3.45
N VAL A 833 35.20 26.80 -3.33
CA VAL A 833 33.79 26.79 -3.71
C VAL A 833 33.65 27.56 -5.03
N GLN A 834 33.00 26.97 -6.02
CA GLN A 834 32.84 27.58 -7.34
C GLN A 834 31.48 27.26 -7.93
N GLY A 835 30.94 28.11 -8.80
CA GLY A 835 29.60 27.90 -9.33
C GLY A 835 29.13 28.95 -10.31
N ARG A 836 27.84 28.89 -10.67
CA ARG A 836 27.17 29.86 -11.55
C ARG A 836 25.77 30.19 -11.06
N ALA A 837 25.46 31.48 -10.98
CA ALA A 837 24.11 32.02 -10.85
C ALA A 837 23.45 32.19 -12.22
N SER A 838 22.21 31.73 -12.34
CA SER A 838 21.33 32.03 -13.45
C SER A 838 21.02 33.54 -13.53
N THR A 839 20.52 33.98 -14.68
CA THR A 839 19.86 35.28 -14.85
C THR A 839 18.52 35.36 -14.11
N ARG A 840 17.95 34.22 -13.71
CA ARG A 840 16.69 34.11 -12.95
C ARG A 840 16.84 34.27 -11.43
N LEU A 841 18.07 34.27 -10.91
CA LEU A 841 18.34 34.46 -9.48
C LEU A 841 17.93 35.88 -9.05
N ASP A 842 17.23 36.02 -7.93
CA ASP A 842 16.90 37.33 -7.37
C ASP A 842 18.17 38.00 -6.80
N ARG A 843 18.68 38.99 -7.53
CA ARG A 843 19.84 39.81 -7.15
C ARG A 843 19.44 41.14 -6.49
N SER A 844 18.16 41.32 -6.10
CA SER A 844 17.74 42.46 -5.27
C SER A 844 18.18 42.33 -3.81
N ARG A 845 18.53 41.11 -3.39
CA ARG A 845 19.06 40.74 -2.08
C ARG A 845 20.51 40.25 -2.24
N PRO A 846 21.45 40.59 -1.34
CA PRO A 846 22.78 40.00 -1.37
C PRO A 846 22.72 38.49 -1.10
N VAL A 847 23.52 37.72 -1.82
CA VAL A 847 23.66 36.27 -1.65
C VAL A 847 24.89 35.97 -0.80
N TYR A 848 24.74 35.04 0.13
CA TYR A 848 25.79 34.67 1.08
C TYR A 848 26.19 33.20 0.94
N LEU A 849 27.47 32.93 1.11
CA LEU A 849 28.08 31.60 1.18
C LEU A 849 28.45 31.28 2.63
N THR A 850 27.88 30.21 3.18
CA THR A 850 28.36 29.59 4.42
C THR A 850 29.12 28.31 4.07
N ILE A 851 30.26 28.09 4.75
CA ILE A 851 31.06 26.86 4.66
C ILE A 851 31.08 26.19 6.03
N MET A 852 30.51 24.98 6.07
CA MET A 852 30.51 24.10 7.23
C MET A 852 31.47 22.93 7.03
N MET A 853 31.92 22.33 8.12
CA MET A 853 32.57 21.02 8.10
C MET A 853 31.99 20.12 9.17
N THR A 854 31.62 18.92 8.76
CA THR A 854 31.05 17.87 9.61
C THR A 854 32.08 16.77 9.85
N GLN A 855 32.00 16.10 11.01
CA GLN A 855 32.84 14.95 11.36
C GLN A 855 31.96 13.73 11.60
N ASP A 856 32.31 12.63 10.94
CA ASP A 856 31.68 11.32 11.10
C ASP A 856 32.33 10.51 12.22
N ARG A 857 31.65 9.43 12.65
CA ARG A 857 32.14 8.41 13.59
C ARG A 857 32.58 8.96 14.95
N ILE A 858 31.88 9.96 15.49
CA ILE A 858 32.12 10.43 16.87
C ILE A 858 31.42 9.49 17.87
N LYS A 859 32.12 9.10 18.93
CA LYS A 859 31.61 8.14 19.91
C LYS A 859 30.68 8.82 20.93
N PRO A 860 29.50 8.23 21.23
CA PRO A 860 28.67 8.71 22.32
C PRO A 860 29.37 8.50 23.68
N ARG A 861 29.34 9.52 24.53
CA ARG A 861 29.76 9.47 25.94
C ARG A 861 28.60 9.09 26.85
N ASN A 862 27.46 9.76 26.69
CA ASN A 862 26.28 9.64 27.54
C ASN A 862 24.95 9.49 26.78
N GLN A 863 24.97 9.28 25.46
CA GLN A 863 23.76 9.11 24.64
C GLN A 863 22.71 8.19 25.29
N MET A 864 21.57 8.78 25.63
CA MET A 864 20.39 8.15 26.20
C MET A 864 19.62 7.34 25.15
N GLY A 865 18.73 6.47 25.62
CA GLY A 865 17.86 5.65 24.76
C GLY A 865 18.42 4.28 24.42
N LYS A 866 17.64 3.52 23.63
CA LYS A 866 18.05 2.23 23.07
C LYS A 866 18.93 2.49 21.85
N LYS A 867 20.22 2.14 21.95
CA LYS A 867 21.20 2.37 20.88
C LYS A 867 21.42 1.11 20.04
N PRO A 868 21.50 1.22 18.70
CA PRO A 868 22.06 0.18 17.84
C PRO A 868 23.46 -0.28 18.29
N ALA A 869 23.80 -1.53 17.99
CA ALA A 869 25.11 -2.08 18.32
C ALA A 869 26.20 -1.41 17.48
N GLY A 870 27.06 -0.61 18.13
CA GLY A 870 28.10 0.17 17.44
C GLY A 870 27.66 1.57 16.99
N PHE A 871 26.53 2.09 17.48
CA PHE A 871 26.06 3.45 17.21
C PHE A 871 27.16 4.51 17.45
N MET A 872 27.34 5.38 16.45
CA MET A 872 28.24 6.53 16.43
C MET A 872 27.49 7.71 15.82
N HIS A 873 27.85 8.93 16.19
CA HIS A 873 27.28 10.13 15.57
C HIS A 873 27.96 10.41 14.22
N THR A 874 27.14 10.72 13.21
CA THR A 874 27.52 11.05 11.83
C THR A 874 27.19 12.51 11.52
N ASN A 875 27.86 13.09 10.51
CA ASN A 875 27.63 14.46 10.04
C ASN A 875 27.66 15.56 11.13
N VAL A 876 28.32 15.33 12.27
CA VAL A 876 28.32 16.28 13.42
C VAL A 876 29.02 17.59 13.05
N LEU A 877 28.34 18.72 13.18
CA LEU A 877 28.92 20.03 12.84
C LEU A 877 30.11 20.39 13.76
N ARG A 878 31.30 20.57 13.17
CA ARG A 878 32.54 20.89 13.91
C ARG A 878 33.11 22.28 13.61
N TYR A 879 32.92 22.77 12.40
CA TYR A 879 33.43 24.05 11.94
C TYR A 879 32.35 24.81 11.16
N VAL A 880 32.25 26.11 11.41
CA VAL A 880 31.58 27.09 10.55
C VAL A 880 32.57 28.22 10.25
N ASP A 881 32.59 28.71 9.02
CA ASP A 881 33.49 29.79 8.61
C ASP A 881 33.16 31.14 9.30
N GLU A 882 34.08 32.08 9.18
CA GLU A 882 34.04 33.38 9.86
C GLU A 882 32.84 34.28 9.48
N GLY A 883 32.06 33.92 8.45
CA GLY A 883 30.77 34.55 8.15
C GLY A 883 29.63 34.22 9.14
N GLY A 884 29.76 33.14 9.93
CA GLY A 884 28.77 32.75 10.93
C GLY A 884 27.37 32.52 10.34
N PHE A 885 26.31 33.01 11.01
CA PHE A 885 24.94 32.90 10.49
C PHE A 885 24.68 33.69 9.20
N LYS A 886 25.43 34.78 9.00
CA LYS A 886 25.28 35.63 7.82
C LYS A 886 25.97 35.04 6.59
N GLY A 887 27.06 34.31 6.77
CA GLY A 887 27.91 33.84 5.67
C GLY A 887 28.77 34.96 5.07
N SER A 888 29.59 34.59 4.08
CA SER A 888 30.45 35.49 3.30
C SER A 888 29.71 35.99 2.05
N GLU A 889 29.69 37.29 1.79
CA GLU A 889 28.94 37.84 0.63
C GLU A 889 29.56 37.40 -0.71
N VAL A 890 28.73 36.97 -1.66
CA VAL A 890 29.17 36.44 -2.96
C VAL A 890 28.96 37.48 -4.06
N THR A 891 30.06 37.87 -4.70
CA THR A 891 30.02 38.63 -5.95
C THR A 891 30.08 37.64 -7.13
N PHE A 892 29.15 37.80 -8.08
CA PHE A 892 29.13 37.06 -9.34
C PHE A 892 29.67 37.93 -10.48
N ASP A 893 30.30 37.32 -11.49
CA ASP A 893 30.75 38.03 -12.70
C ASP A 893 29.61 38.30 -13.70
N GLU A 894 29.94 38.87 -14.86
CA GLU A 894 28.98 39.17 -15.94
C GLU A 894 28.27 37.93 -16.51
N LYS A 895 28.86 36.74 -16.38
CA LYS A 895 28.29 35.44 -16.78
C LYS A 895 27.54 34.75 -15.64
N GLY A 896 27.54 35.36 -14.45
CA GLY A 896 27.04 34.77 -13.21
C GLY A 896 28.00 33.78 -12.55
N ASP A 897 29.22 33.60 -13.06
CA ASP A 897 30.20 32.69 -12.46
C ASP A 897 30.79 33.29 -11.16
N PHE A 898 31.17 32.43 -10.21
CA PHE A 898 31.89 32.82 -9.00
C PHE A 898 32.90 31.74 -8.57
N GLN A 899 33.96 32.16 -7.89
CA GLN A 899 34.91 31.27 -7.22
C GLN A 899 35.43 31.93 -5.93
N ILE A 900 35.42 31.18 -4.83
CA ILE A 900 35.92 31.59 -3.51
C ILE A 900 36.86 30.48 -3.02
N VAL A 901 38.08 30.85 -2.63
CA VAL A 901 39.08 29.93 -2.08
C VAL A 901 39.38 30.31 -0.64
N LYS A 902 39.06 29.43 0.31
CA LYS A 902 39.43 29.59 1.73
C LYS A 902 40.57 28.63 2.10
N HIS A 903 41.53 29.13 2.87
CA HIS A 903 42.64 28.35 3.42
C HIS A 903 42.45 28.21 4.93
N ILE A 904 41.99 27.04 5.37
CA ILE A 904 41.48 26.82 6.72
C ILE A 904 42.46 25.94 7.49
N SER A 905 43.04 26.49 8.57
CA SER A 905 43.93 25.77 9.48
C SER A 905 43.13 24.78 10.32
N ILE A 906 43.46 23.49 10.24
CA ILE A 906 42.70 22.45 10.93
C ILE A 906 43.20 22.29 12.37
N ASN A 907 42.36 22.71 13.32
CA ASN A 907 42.61 22.58 14.75
C ASN A 907 41.94 21.32 15.30
N THR A 908 42.66 20.58 16.15
CA THR A 908 42.22 19.30 16.69
C THR A 908 42.38 19.23 18.21
N THR A 909 41.47 18.57 18.90
CA THR A 909 41.49 18.39 20.36
C THR A 909 41.15 16.96 20.76
N ASN A 910 41.79 16.46 21.84
CA ASN A 910 41.48 15.16 22.43
C ASN A 910 40.35 15.24 23.48
N ALA A 911 39.86 16.45 23.77
CA ALA A 911 38.85 16.86 24.77
C ALA A 911 38.23 15.74 25.64
N THR A 912 38.99 15.16 26.58
CA THR A 912 38.56 13.98 27.35
C THR A 912 37.50 14.27 28.41
N THR A 913 37.29 15.54 28.77
CA THR A 913 36.20 16.01 29.64
C THR A 913 35.75 17.41 29.19
N GLY A 914 34.48 17.75 29.44
CA GLY A 914 33.88 19.04 29.04
C GLY A 914 33.39 19.09 27.59
N THR A 915 32.82 20.25 27.23
CA THR A 915 32.28 20.56 25.89
C THR A 915 33.41 20.83 24.89
N LEU A 916 33.21 20.41 23.64
CA LEU A 916 34.12 20.67 22.53
C LEU A 916 34.13 22.16 22.17
N PRO A 917 35.32 22.78 22.03
CA PRO A 917 35.41 24.12 21.46
C PRO A 917 34.91 24.13 20.01
N ALA A 918 34.16 25.18 19.64
CA ALA A 918 33.76 25.42 18.26
C ALA A 918 35.00 25.58 17.35
N ASN A 919 34.86 25.20 16.08
CA ASN A 919 35.90 25.26 15.05
C ASN A 919 37.17 24.44 15.40
N GLN A 920 36.97 23.33 16.13
CA GLN A 920 37.96 22.28 16.38
C GLN A 920 37.34 20.90 16.13
N PHE A 921 38.14 19.94 15.68
CA PHE A 921 37.74 18.54 15.46
C PHE A 921 38.21 17.62 16.61
N LEU A 922 37.56 16.47 16.80
CA LEU A 922 37.90 15.52 17.89
C LEU A 922 38.88 14.45 17.42
N LEU A 923 39.95 14.26 18.20
CA LEU A 923 40.87 13.12 18.15
C LEU A 923 40.43 12.07 19.17
N GLU A 924 40.00 10.90 18.71
CA GLU A 924 39.45 9.82 19.53
C GLU A 924 39.67 8.45 18.88
N GLU A 925 39.97 7.43 19.70
CA GLU A 925 40.24 6.04 19.32
C GLU A 925 41.19 5.87 18.12
N ASP A 926 40.68 5.66 16.90
CA ASP A 926 41.50 5.51 15.69
C ASP A 926 42.01 6.84 15.11
N ASN A 927 41.29 7.93 15.36
CA ASN A 927 41.59 9.27 14.88
C ASN A 927 42.73 9.90 15.71
N LYS A 928 43.96 9.43 15.47
CA LYS A 928 45.15 9.73 16.30
C LYS A 928 45.91 10.99 15.89
N ASN A 929 45.58 11.57 14.72
CA ASN A 929 46.19 12.78 14.19
C ASN A 929 45.23 13.50 13.22
N VAL A 930 45.65 14.67 12.73
CA VAL A 930 44.86 15.53 11.84
C VAL A 930 44.48 14.83 10.52
N GLU A 931 45.38 14.04 9.93
CA GLU A 931 45.07 13.29 8.70
C GLU A 931 43.96 12.26 8.94
N ASP A 932 43.99 11.52 10.05
CA ASP A 932 42.98 10.49 10.31
C ASP A 932 41.60 11.12 10.53
N VAL A 933 41.52 12.23 11.28
CA VAL A 933 40.29 13.04 11.39
C VAL A 933 39.79 13.51 10.02
N MET A 934 40.68 14.02 9.16
CA MET A 934 40.30 14.51 7.83
C MET A 934 39.79 13.40 6.90
N LYS A 935 40.05 12.11 7.17
CA LYS A 935 39.41 11.00 6.43
C LYS A 935 37.93 10.86 6.75
N GLU A 936 37.49 11.34 7.91
CA GLU A 936 36.13 11.29 8.44
C GLU A 936 35.42 12.66 8.39
N VAL A 937 35.91 13.62 7.58
CA VAL A 937 35.32 14.96 7.47
C VAL A 937 34.72 15.22 6.09
N ASN A 938 33.51 15.77 6.10
CA ASN A 938 32.83 16.28 4.92
C ASN A 938 32.76 17.82 5.02
N VAL A 939 32.95 18.50 3.89
CA VAL A 939 32.77 19.95 3.78
C VAL A 939 31.45 20.19 3.06
N ILE A 940 30.63 21.07 3.63
CA ILE A 940 29.35 21.50 3.06
C ILE A 940 29.48 22.98 2.75
N ALA A 941 29.15 23.35 1.52
CA ALA A 941 28.99 24.73 1.09
C ALA A 941 27.53 24.93 0.69
N PHE A 942 26.92 26.05 1.09
CA PHE A 942 25.59 26.41 0.61
C PHE A 942 25.45 27.91 0.41
N LEU A 943 24.64 28.27 -0.59
CA LEU A 943 24.28 29.66 -0.87
C LEU A 943 22.89 29.93 -0.31
N HIS A 944 22.73 31.05 0.37
CA HIS A 944 21.49 31.45 1.03
C HIS A 944 21.29 32.97 0.97
N TYR A 945 20.06 33.42 1.21
CA TYR A 945 19.85 34.80 1.64
C TYR A 945 19.99 34.90 3.17
N TYR A 946 20.14 36.12 3.67
CA TYR A 946 20.17 36.39 5.11
C TYR A 946 19.22 37.55 5.47
N GLU A 947 18.51 37.39 6.59
CA GLU A 947 17.93 38.49 7.35
C GLU A 947 18.09 38.16 8.84
N GLU A 948 18.37 39.15 9.69
CA GLU A 948 18.68 38.93 11.10
C GLU A 948 17.53 38.23 11.82
N LEU A 949 17.84 37.11 12.48
CA LEU A 949 16.85 36.22 13.09
C LEU A 949 16.27 36.84 14.39
N PRO A 950 14.99 36.61 14.69
CA PRO A 950 14.35 37.16 15.89
C PRO A 950 14.97 36.60 17.18
N THR A 951 14.88 37.37 18.26
CA THR A 951 15.29 37.01 19.62
C THR A 951 14.08 36.80 20.53
N ASN A 952 14.28 36.33 21.76
CA ASN A 952 13.18 36.18 22.75
C ASN A 952 12.58 37.52 23.24
N ASP A 953 13.18 38.65 22.86
CA ASP A 953 12.75 40.00 23.26
C ASP A 953 12.00 40.74 22.15
N ASP A 954 12.08 40.28 20.89
CA ASP A 954 11.50 40.94 19.71
C ASP A 954 10.82 39.99 18.69
N VAL A 955 10.66 38.70 19.01
CA VAL A 955 9.94 37.72 18.16
C VAL A 955 8.44 38.01 18.09
N GLU A 956 7.89 38.09 16.87
CA GLU A 956 6.45 38.22 16.62
C GLU A 956 5.77 36.88 16.33
N ASP A 957 4.43 36.83 16.33
CA ASP A 957 3.73 35.63 15.89
C ASP A 957 3.74 35.52 14.36
N ASN A 958 4.02 34.31 13.85
CA ASN A 958 4.25 34.05 12.42
C ASN A 958 5.34 34.95 11.78
N ASP A 959 6.35 35.34 12.58
CA ASP A 959 7.42 36.28 12.21
C ASP A 959 7.99 36.07 10.79
N PRO A 960 7.88 37.07 9.90
CA PRO A 960 8.25 36.91 8.49
C PRO A 960 9.76 36.78 8.27
N ARG A 961 10.61 37.08 9.26
CA ARG A 961 12.09 36.93 9.14
C ARG A 961 12.51 35.47 8.97
N LEU A 962 11.74 34.54 9.53
CA LEU A 962 12.03 33.10 9.46
C LEU A 962 12.04 32.60 8.01
N LEU A 963 11.11 33.11 7.18
CA LEU A 963 10.95 32.72 5.77
C LEU A 963 11.97 33.37 4.82
N LYS A 964 12.85 34.24 5.32
CA LYS A 964 13.79 35.03 4.50
C LYS A 964 15.22 34.51 4.51
N ASN A 965 15.50 33.44 5.25
CA ASN A 965 16.83 32.85 5.42
C ASN A 965 16.99 31.54 4.61
N GLU A 966 16.22 31.41 3.52
CA GLU A 966 16.18 30.24 2.64
C GLU A 966 17.52 29.91 1.97
N VAL A 967 17.75 28.62 1.77
CA VAL A 967 18.89 28.06 1.03
C VAL A 967 18.52 27.96 -0.45
N LEU A 968 19.42 28.46 -1.29
CA LEU A 968 19.25 28.56 -2.74
C LEU A 968 19.76 27.30 -3.45
N ASN A 969 20.90 26.76 -2.98
CA ASN A 969 21.42 25.43 -3.31
C ASN A 969 22.56 25.05 -2.35
N ALA A 970 22.84 23.76 -2.22
CA ALA A 970 23.92 23.21 -1.41
C ALA A 970 24.87 22.27 -2.21
N ALA A 971 26.04 21.98 -1.64
CA ALA A 971 26.94 20.93 -2.08
C ALA A 971 27.73 20.37 -0.89
N GLN A 972 27.76 19.03 -0.76
CA GLN A 972 28.56 18.30 0.23
C GLN A 972 29.65 17.48 -0.47
N ARG A 973 30.86 17.45 0.08
CA ARG A 973 31.93 16.56 -0.40
C ARG A 973 32.89 16.16 0.72
N ARG A 974 33.26 14.88 0.76
CA ARG A 974 34.30 14.37 1.66
C ARG A 974 35.67 14.96 1.30
N VAL A 975 36.51 15.21 2.30
CA VAL A 975 37.83 15.81 2.12
C VAL A 975 38.73 14.94 1.23
N SER A 976 39.35 15.56 0.23
CA SER A 976 40.32 14.94 -0.66
C SER A 976 41.75 15.11 -0.14
N PHE A 977 42.57 14.08 -0.34
CA PHE A 977 44.03 14.12 -0.10
C PHE A 977 44.84 14.36 -1.39
N THR A 978 44.16 14.45 -2.54
CA THR A 978 44.73 14.81 -3.85
C THR A 978 44.20 16.19 -4.25
N ASP A 979 45.06 17.06 -4.80
CA ASP A 979 44.63 18.38 -5.27
C ASP A 979 43.66 18.23 -6.45
N PHE A 980 42.59 19.02 -6.45
CA PHE A 980 41.66 19.06 -7.58
C PHE A 980 42.26 19.78 -8.79
N ASP A 981 43.25 20.64 -8.56
CA ASP A 981 43.95 21.39 -9.60
C ASP A 981 45.07 20.56 -10.27
N SER A 982 45.31 19.31 -9.83
CA SER A 982 46.28 18.40 -10.48
C SER A 982 45.77 17.75 -11.77
N VAL A 983 44.59 18.16 -12.25
CA VAL A 983 44.13 17.93 -13.62
C VAL A 983 44.04 19.30 -14.29
N GLU A 984 45.11 19.67 -15.01
CA GLU A 984 45.12 20.90 -15.81
C GLU A 984 44.09 20.80 -16.95
N GLU A 985 43.05 21.64 -16.90
CA GLU A 985 42.23 21.93 -18.07
C GLU A 985 43.04 22.87 -18.99
N ILE A 986 43.84 22.28 -19.87
CA ILE A 986 44.75 23.04 -20.73
C ILE A 986 43.97 23.84 -21.77
N ILE A 987 44.17 25.15 -21.72
CA ILE A 987 43.52 26.14 -22.58
C ILE A 987 44.00 25.94 -24.02
N THR A 988 43.06 25.62 -24.91
CA THR A 988 43.17 25.69 -26.39
C THR A 988 44.36 24.95 -27.03
N GLN A 989 44.23 23.62 -27.16
CA GLN A 989 44.61 22.91 -28.39
C GLN A 989 43.40 22.08 -28.84
N ASP A 990 43.13 22.01 -30.14
CA ASP A 990 42.02 21.21 -30.71
C ASP A 990 42.34 19.70 -30.66
N VAL A 991 42.45 19.12 -29.47
CA VAL A 991 42.72 17.69 -29.26
C VAL A 991 41.41 16.92 -29.17
N GLN A 992 40.98 16.38 -30.31
CA GLN A 992 39.81 15.51 -30.39
C GLN A 992 40.24 14.05 -30.19
N VAL A 993 39.48 13.34 -29.34
CA VAL A 993 39.65 11.92 -29.07
C VAL A 993 38.35 11.19 -29.36
N THR A 994 38.37 10.27 -30.33
CA THR A 994 37.22 9.49 -30.77
C THR A 994 37.45 8.00 -30.51
N ILE A 995 36.38 7.20 -30.59
CA ILE A 995 36.48 5.74 -30.70
C ILE A 995 35.93 5.35 -32.07
N GLU A 996 36.77 4.68 -32.86
CA GLU A 996 36.49 4.21 -34.22
C GLU A 996 36.91 2.75 -34.30
N GLU A 997 36.02 1.87 -34.77
CA GLU A 997 36.28 0.42 -34.88
C GLU A 997 36.74 -0.24 -33.56
N GLY A 998 36.27 0.27 -32.42
CA GLY A 998 36.67 -0.20 -31.09
C GLY A 998 38.10 0.20 -30.70
N ALA A 999 38.70 1.18 -31.38
CA ALA A 999 40.03 1.73 -31.09
C ALA A 999 39.96 3.22 -30.77
N VAL A 1000 40.77 3.67 -29.80
CA VAL A 1000 40.92 5.10 -29.53
C VAL A 1000 41.73 5.76 -30.65
N ARG A 1001 41.20 6.86 -31.19
CA ARG A 1001 41.91 7.76 -32.10
C ARG A 1001 42.13 9.10 -31.44
N VAL A 1002 43.22 9.76 -31.83
CA VAL A 1002 43.54 11.14 -31.45
C VAL A 1002 43.90 11.87 -32.73
N ASN A 1003 43.38 13.08 -32.93
CA ASN A 1003 43.62 13.85 -34.15
C ASN A 1003 45.02 14.52 -34.22
N VAL A 1004 45.77 14.52 -33.12
CA VAL A 1004 47.16 15.04 -33.03
C VAL A 1004 48.16 13.96 -32.60
N PRO A 1005 49.46 14.11 -32.92
CA PRO A 1005 50.50 13.21 -32.42
C PRO A 1005 50.66 13.29 -30.89
N VAL A 1006 50.69 12.14 -30.23
CA VAL A 1006 50.89 12.03 -28.78
C VAL A 1006 52.21 11.31 -28.46
N ALA A 1007 52.84 11.66 -27.35
CA ALA A 1007 54.01 10.95 -26.80
C ALA A 1007 53.60 9.73 -25.96
N GLY A 1008 52.38 9.72 -25.42
CA GLY A 1008 51.80 8.58 -24.71
C GLY A 1008 50.28 8.55 -24.77
N LEU A 1009 49.71 7.35 -24.75
CA LEU A 1009 48.27 7.10 -24.68
C LEU A 1009 48.01 5.92 -23.73
N GLN A 1010 47.12 6.10 -22.77
CA GLN A 1010 46.66 5.08 -21.83
C GLN A 1010 45.15 5.16 -21.72
N VAL A 1011 44.48 4.00 -21.68
CA VAL A 1011 43.02 3.91 -21.60
C VAL A 1011 42.64 3.18 -20.33
N TYR A 1012 41.65 3.68 -19.62
CA TYR A 1012 41.15 3.12 -18.38
C TYR A 1012 39.65 2.87 -18.50
N ASP A 1013 39.17 1.77 -17.95
CA ASP A 1013 37.73 1.59 -17.71
C ASP A 1013 37.25 2.47 -16.55
N MET A 1014 35.93 2.57 -16.35
CA MET A 1014 35.34 3.38 -15.27
C MET A 1014 35.69 2.88 -13.85
N THR A 1015 36.35 1.74 -13.68
CA THR A 1015 36.90 1.27 -12.39
C THR A 1015 38.33 1.76 -12.14
N GLY A 1016 38.92 2.51 -13.07
CA GLY A 1016 40.29 3.01 -13.00
C GLY A 1016 41.35 1.98 -13.41
N ARG A 1017 40.95 0.83 -13.96
CA ARG A 1017 41.87 -0.20 -14.44
C ARG A 1017 42.34 0.11 -15.85
N LEU A 1018 43.66 0.01 -16.07
CA LEU A 1018 44.28 0.15 -17.38
C LEU A 1018 43.83 -0.98 -18.33
N VAL A 1019 43.36 -0.61 -19.52
CA VAL A 1019 42.89 -1.51 -20.59
C VAL A 1019 43.61 -1.21 -21.91
N PRO A 1020 43.62 -2.14 -22.89
CA PRO A 1020 44.16 -1.87 -24.22
C PRO A 1020 43.42 -0.73 -24.93
N ALA A 1021 44.13 0.03 -25.78
CA ALA A 1021 43.53 1.12 -26.57
C ALA A 1021 42.74 0.64 -27.81
N THR A 1022 42.58 -0.67 -27.98
CA THR A 1022 41.96 -1.34 -29.13
C THR A 1022 41.16 -2.55 -28.66
N GLY A 1023 40.08 -2.89 -29.37
CA GLY A 1023 39.15 -3.95 -28.95
C GLY A 1023 38.23 -3.53 -27.78
N LEU A 1024 37.96 -2.23 -27.65
CA LEU A 1024 37.03 -1.70 -26.65
C LEU A 1024 35.59 -2.14 -26.96
N THR A 1025 34.90 -2.62 -25.93
CA THR A 1025 33.46 -2.94 -25.97
C THR A 1025 32.62 -1.67 -25.76
N ALA A 1026 31.34 -1.69 -26.13
CA ALA A 1026 30.42 -0.58 -25.84
C ALA A 1026 30.44 -0.21 -24.34
N GLY A 1027 30.60 1.08 -24.04
CA GLY A 1027 30.85 1.57 -22.68
C GLY A 1027 31.67 2.86 -22.62
N ALA A 1028 31.79 3.43 -21.42
CA ALA A 1028 32.59 4.63 -21.18
C ALA A 1028 34.02 4.28 -20.74
N TYR A 1029 34.99 5.08 -21.20
CA TYR A 1029 36.41 4.95 -20.87
C TYR A 1029 37.03 6.31 -20.60
N VAL A 1030 38.08 6.34 -19.79
CA VAL A 1030 38.93 7.52 -19.58
C VAL A 1030 40.23 7.33 -20.36
N VAL A 1031 40.51 8.23 -21.30
CA VAL A 1031 41.77 8.25 -22.05
C VAL A 1031 42.67 9.30 -21.42
N ARG A 1032 43.84 8.86 -20.96
CA ARG A 1032 44.96 9.72 -20.58
C ARG A 1032 45.89 9.87 -21.78
N LEU A 1033 46.15 11.10 -22.19
CA LEU A 1033 47.15 11.44 -23.20
C LEU A 1033 48.34 12.17 -22.56
N GLU A 1034 49.49 12.00 -23.18
CA GLU A 1034 50.71 12.77 -22.92
C GLU A 1034 51.15 13.32 -24.28
N LEU A 1035 51.10 14.65 -24.46
CA LEU A 1035 51.37 15.29 -25.76
C LEU A 1035 52.87 15.46 -26.00
N GLN A 1036 53.27 15.85 -27.21
CA GLN A 1036 54.68 15.98 -27.61
C GLN A 1036 55.44 17.12 -26.89
N ASP A 1037 54.73 18.07 -26.27
CA ASP A 1037 55.30 19.10 -25.39
C ASP A 1037 55.46 18.64 -23.92
N GLY A 1038 55.05 17.41 -23.60
CA GLY A 1038 55.09 16.83 -22.25
C GLY A 1038 53.84 17.12 -21.40
N SER A 1039 52.89 17.90 -21.90
CA SER A 1039 51.61 18.16 -21.23
C SER A 1039 50.74 16.90 -21.15
N LYS A 1040 49.82 16.86 -20.17
CA LYS A 1040 49.07 15.65 -19.81
C LYS A 1040 47.59 15.99 -19.65
N MET A 1041 46.74 15.33 -20.43
CA MET A 1041 45.29 15.55 -20.41
C MET A 1041 44.55 14.24 -20.18
N PHE A 1042 43.35 14.35 -19.62
CA PHE A 1042 42.41 13.24 -19.44
C PHE A 1042 41.09 13.61 -20.12
N THR A 1043 40.50 12.68 -20.86
CA THR A 1043 39.18 12.88 -21.48
C THR A 1043 38.32 11.62 -21.38
N LYS A 1044 37.00 11.79 -21.32
CA LYS A 1044 36.03 10.70 -21.29
C LYS A 1044 35.49 10.46 -22.69
N VAL A 1045 35.63 9.22 -23.17
CA VAL A 1045 35.09 8.77 -24.45
C VAL A 1045 34.07 7.65 -24.23
N VAL A 1046 33.18 7.46 -25.21
CA VAL A 1046 32.16 6.42 -25.18
C VAL A 1046 32.28 5.57 -26.44
N ALA A 1047 32.57 4.28 -26.27
CA ALA A 1047 32.39 3.28 -27.31
C ALA A 1047 30.89 3.00 -27.45
N LYS A 1048 30.40 3.00 -28.70
CA LYS A 1048 29.04 2.62 -29.06
C LYS A 1048 29.01 1.19 -29.58
#